data_AF-A0A7J7JGM9-F1
#
_entry.id   AF-A0A7J7JGM9-F1
#
_cell.length_a   1.000
_cell.length_b   1.000
_cell.length_c   1.000
_cell.angle_alpha   90.00
_cell.angle_beta   90.00
_cell.angle_gamma   90.00
#
_symmetry.space_group_name_H-M   'P 1'
#
loop_
_entity.id
_entity.type
_entity.pdbx_description
1 polymer ?
#
loop_
_entity_poly.entity_id
_entity_poly.type
_entity_poly.pdbx_seq_one_letter_code
_entity_poly.pdbx_strand_id
1 'polypeptide(L)'
;MSYNYIHIDIKFITHLLDPPSRIMDDYPVQEKGGPARLRKPNSSSTTVIDQLEQQAIRERQQIGKWERLVLEDKYLKLQEDNLLLKRHARKQEDKLKKFAVKLVKLNSDKKKAESGASPAAASKKPTRDVTYLEDQIERLEVQSRNAQAENAALTRSLHLLQNQLQLATQKSVTATDAVQSRIDSGIKKNLRVVGPPTTRGAGTARTGQGVVVGHTKLPQYGHSLLEETRAQNAGLAYELEKRESIIRKKDEQIRDLHNQMSAQHALHENELLELKQQATGQARTNIQENIDLMRLQREVKDKSTKLEAVQSQFETLSSNLTHMKGSHDALLRQLEDANSQLKQEQSRVVALQSQLKRNPPDANRLVELEEQLNDIIRENAILKEANENLVNSAFDMEREREWRQRENALKVQIAQLEATLKADLGEKGNILDRLTAEREATERQDKQNRELQREYYKLKEQHDELKEKMKFFTKESAVDFTEIEEALLLVKQRKEQEEDNLDFLHKVADEQNKDLEKNLKMLTADHAETIEELEKTRNMLIVQHQINKDYQQEVDAVNQKMEENKTEYESKLDEYAQLLDIRAARIRKLEAQMKDVAYGTRQYNIRPGDEPADSDAEEYDESVQLERGENLFEIHIGKIDLTRDGLKVIGDEEPSLFCTWEFFEYETQATPVVKSSNPKFEFTSQYVVKVDDFFLHHLQKESNIFGDTPGPRH
;
A
#
# COMPACT_ATOMS: atom_id res chain seq x y z
N MET A 1 18.94 16.10 34.31
CA MET A 1 17.61 15.48 34.23
C MET A 1 16.92 16.23 33.12
N SER A 2 16.69 15.58 31.97
CA SER A 2 16.03 16.26 30.86
C SER A 2 14.57 16.42 31.22
N TYR A 3 14.18 17.66 31.53
CA TYR A 3 12.78 18.04 31.58
C TYR A 3 12.23 17.86 30.17
N ASN A 4 11.21 17.01 30.01
CA ASN A 4 10.50 16.85 28.75
C ASN A 4 9.57 18.07 28.60
N TYR A 5 10.13 19.19 28.12
CA TYR A 5 9.33 20.33 27.69
C TYR A 5 8.63 19.93 26.38
N ILE A 6 7.31 19.80 26.43
CA ILE A 6 6.50 19.67 25.22
C ILE A 6 6.19 21.10 24.77
N HIS A 7 7.03 21.63 23.88
CA HIS A 7 6.84 22.96 23.31
C HIS A 7 5.91 22.86 22.10
N ILE A 8 4.69 23.38 22.23
CA ILE A 8 3.71 23.44 21.13
C ILE A 8 3.52 24.90 20.73
N ASP A 9 4.10 25.25 19.58
CA ASP A 9 3.86 26.51 18.88
C ASP A 9 2.46 26.47 18.24
N ILE A 10 1.48 27.12 18.86
CA ILE A 10 0.14 27.26 18.27
C ILE A 10 0.11 28.52 17.41
N LYS A 11 0.37 28.35 16.10
CA LYS A 11 0.04 29.36 15.09
C LYS A 11 -1.48 29.40 14.90
N PHE A 12 -2.12 30.44 15.42
CA PHE A 12 -3.51 30.77 15.06
C PHE A 12 -3.51 31.29 13.62
N ILE A 13 -3.65 30.37 12.67
CA ILE A 13 -4.02 30.63 11.29
C ILE A 13 -5.52 30.42 11.22
N THR A 14 -6.32 31.48 11.19
CA THR A 14 -7.69 31.34 10.69
C THR A 14 -7.62 31.13 9.19
N HIS A 15 -7.43 29.88 8.79
CA HIS A 15 -7.89 29.38 7.51
C HIS A 15 -8.66 28.11 7.71
N LEU A 16 -9.90 28.15 7.24
CA LEU A 16 -10.71 26.97 6.99
C LEU A 16 -9.85 25.92 6.27
N LEU A 17 -9.73 24.77 6.94
CA LEU A 17 -9.49 23.43 6.40
C LEU A 17 -8.13 23.15 5.72
N ASP A 18 -7.18 22.74 6.56
CA ASP A 18 -6.61 21.38 6.60
C ASP A 18 -5.55 21.38 7.73
N PRO A 19 -5.37 20.26 8.45
CA PRO A 19 -3.98 19.94 8.75
C PRO A 19 -3.58 18.47 8.55
N PRO A 20 -2.25 18.24 8.54
CA PRO A 20 -1.56 17.00 8.27
C PRO A 20 -1.22 16.28 9.58
N SER A 21 -0.49 15.17 9.41
CA SER A 21 -0.29 14.05 10.32
C SER A 21 0.77 14.23 11.42
N ARG A 22 0.74 13.25 12.35
CA ARG A 22 1.73 12.81 13.38
C ARG A 22 1.53 13.47 14.75
N ILE A 23 1.59 12.79 15.90
CA ILE A 23 2.61 11.81 16.35
C ILE A 23 1.98 10.71 17.24
N MET A 24 2.69 9.59 17.35
CA MET A 24 2.45 8.46 18.25
C MET A 24 2.59 8.87 19.73
N ASP A 25 1.67 8.41 20.57
CA ASP A 25 1.98 8.01 21.93
C ASP A 25 1.67 6.51 22.07
N ASP A 26 2.74 5.79 22.34
CA ASP A 26 2.88 4.49 22.99
C ASP A 26 2.50 4.63 24.48
N TYR A 27 2.05 3.68 25.31
CA TYR A 27 1.92 2.21 25.42
C TYR A 27 1.00 2.01 26.67
N PRO A 28 0.48 0.82 27.11
CA PRO A 28 1.09 -0.50 26.98
C PRO A 28 0.08 -1.63 26.66
N VAL A 29 0.57 -2.77 26.18
CA VAL A 29 0.09 -4.14 26.51
C VAL A 29 0.84 -5.16 25.64
N GLN A 30 1.68 -5.94 26.33
CA GLN A 30 1.96 -7.35 26.09
C GLN A 30 2.52 -7.77 24.72
N GLU A 31 3.82 -7.54 24.51
CA GLU A 31 4.64 -8.54 23.81
C GLU A 31 5.20 -9.55 24.80
N LYS A 32 4.40 -10.59 25.04
CA LYS A 32 4.98 -11.93 25.08
C LYS A 32 5.40 -12.29 23.67
N GLY A 33 6.67 -12.60 23.50
CA GLY A 33 7.18 -13.30 22.32
C GLY A 33 8.19 -12.48 21.56
N GLY A 34 9.37 -12.30 22.15
CA GLY A 34 10.54 -11.81 21.42
C GLY A 34 10.86 -12.65 20.18
N PRO A 35 11.91 -12.27 19.43
CA PRO A 35 12.43 -13.13 18.40
C PRO A 35 12.73 -14.47 19.04
N ALA A 36 11.94 -15.48 18.66
CA ALA A 36 12.42 -16.83 18.72
C ALA A 36 13.79 -16.75 18.06
N ARG A 37 14.83 -17.04 18.86
CA ARG A 37 16.12 -17.50 18.37
C ARG A 37 15.81 -18.20 17.05
N LEU A 38 16.37 -17.72 15.96
CA LEU A 38 16.78 -18.63 14.92
C LEU A 38 17.63 -19.66 15.66
N ARG A 39 16.98 -20.74 16.08
CA ARG A 39 17.61 -22.03 16.21
C ARG A 39 18.42 -22.09 14.93
N LYS A 40 19.75 -22.19 15.09
CA LYS A 40 20.64 -22.64 14.03
C LYS A 40 19.83 -23.61 13.18
N PRO A 41 19.68 -23.38 11.86
CA PRO A 41 18.94 -24.32 11.05
C PRO A 41 19.51 -25.69 11.40
N ASN A 42 18.63 -26.62 11.80
CA ASN A 42 19.05 -28.00 11.93
C ASN A 42 19.86 -28.30 10.67
N SER A 43 21.07 -28.82 10.83
CA SER A 43 21.98 -29.08 9.70
C SER A 43 21.29 -29.79 8.54
N SER A 44 20.22 -30.55 8.81
CA SER A 44 19.33 -31.16 7.82
C SER A 44 18.58 -30.18 6.90
N SER A 45 18.10 -29.02 7.35
CA SER A 45 17.35 -28.06 6.50
C SER A 45 18.25 -27.32 5.51
N THR A 46 19.48 -26.97 5.92
CA THR A 46 20.50 -26.42 5.01
C THR A 46 20.94 -27.49 4.00
N THR A 47 21.07 -28.75 4.45
CA THR A 47 21.43 -29.87 3.56
C THR A 47 20.37 -30.12 2.48
N VAL A 48 19.07 -29.96 2.76
CA VAL A 48 18.00 -30.15 1.76
C VAL A 48 18.00 -29.04 0.71
N ILE A 49 18.26 -27.80 1.11
CA ILE A 49 18.34 -26.66 0.17
C ILE A 49 19.56 -26.83 -0.75
N ASP A 50 20.72 -27.17 -0.18
CA ASP A 50 21.94 -27.45 -0.95
C ASP A 50 21.75 -28.65 -1.89
N GLN A 51 21.02 -29.69 -1.47
CA GLN A 51 20.70 -30.84 -2.31
C GLN A 51 19.79 -30.47 -3.48
N LEU A 52 18.80 -29.61 -3.26
CA LEU A 52 17.90 -29.12 -4.32
C LEU A 52 18.64 -28.21 -5.31
N GLU A 53 19.56 -27.36 -4.83
CA GLU A 53 20.40 -26.54 -5.70
C GLU A 53 21.37 -27.39 -6.53
N GLN A 54 22.00 -28.40 -5.92
CA GLN A 54 22.86 -29.34 -6.63
C GLN A 54 22.08 -30.18 -7.65
N GLN A 55 20.85 -30.57 -7.35
CA GLN A 55 19.97 -31.24 -8.31
C GLN A 55 19.61 -30.31 -9.47
N ALA A 56 19.22 -29.05 -9.20
CA ALA A 56 18.90 -28.07 -10.24
C ALA A 56 20.10 -27.77 -11.16
N ILE A 57 21.33 -27.74 -10.62
CA ILE A 57 22.56 -27.57 -11.42
C ILE A 57 22.80 -28.79 -12.32
N ARG A 58 22.61 -30.02 -11.80
CA ARG A 58 22.74 -31.26 -12.59
C ARG A 58 21.69 -31.35 -13.68
N GLU A 59 20.45 -30.97 -13.40
CA GLU A 59 19.37 -30.94 -14.39
C GLU A 59 19.65 -29.92 -15.50
N ARG A 60 20.15 -28.71 -15.16
CA ARG A 60 20.58 -27.71 -16.14
C ARG A 60 21.69 -28.20 -17.06
N GLN A 61 22.68 -28.93 -16.52
CA GLN A 61 23.75 -29.54 -17.31
C GLN A 61 23.25 -30.69 -18.21
N GLN A 62 22.17 -31.38 -17.83
CA GLN A 62 21.56 -32.43 -18.65
C GLN A 62 20.66 -31.88 -19.76
N ILE A 63 19.97 -30.76 -19.52
CA ILE A 63 19.12 -30.08 -20.51
C ILE A 63 19.92 -29.69 -21.75
N GLY A 64 21.17 -29.23 -21.59
CA GLY A 64 22.06 -28.89 -22.71
C GLY A 64 22.51 -30.08 -23.57
N LYS A 65 22.25 -31.32 -23.14
CA LYS A 65 22.58 -32.56 -23.85
C LYS A 65 21.37 -33.17 -24.58
N TRP A 66 20.18 -32.60 -24.44
CA TRP A 66 18.97 -33.14 -25.06
C TRP A 66 18.75 -32.58 -26.46
N GLU A 67 18.31 -33.44 -27.36
CA GLU A 67 17.86 -33.03 -28.68
C GLU A 67 16.54 -32.24 -28.60
N ARG A 68 16.32 -31.35 -29.57
CA ARG A 68 15.20 -30.42 -29.59
C ARG A 68 13.83 -31.07 -29.36
N LEU A 69 13.55 -32.20 -30.01
CA LEU A 69 12.27 -32.91 -29.88
C LEU A 69 12.04 -33.45 -28.46
N VAL A 70 13.11 -34.00 -27.85
CA VAL A 70 13.05 -34.51 -26.46
C VAL A 70 12.87 -33.36 -25.46
N LEU A 71 13.40 -32.18 -25.78
CA LEU A 71 13.24 -30.98 -24.98
C LEU A 71 11.81 -30.42 -25.07
N GLU A 72 11.24 -30.38 -26.28
CA GLU A 72 9.85 -29.95 -26.53
C GLU A 72 8.83 -30.86 -25.83
N ASP A 73 8.98 -32.18 -25.93
CA ASP A 73 8.11 -33.16 -25.25
C ASP A 73 8.18 -33.04 -23.72
N LYS A 74 9.39 -32.88 -23.17
CA LYS A 74 9.57 -32.70 -21.72
C LYS A 74 9.04 -31.36 -21.24
N TYR A 75 9.17 -30.31 -22.05
CA TYR A 75 8.59 -29.00 -21.75
C TYR A 75 7.06 -29.06 -21.70
N LEU A 76 6.42 -29.73 -22.67
CA LEU A 76 4.96 -29.94 -22.69
C LEU A 76 4.49 -30.71 -21.45
N LYS A 77 5.19 -31.79 -21.09
CA LYS A 77 4.87 -32.57 -19.89
C LYS A 77 5.03 -31.75 -18.60
N LEU A 78 6.12 -30.98 -18.48
CA LEU A 78 6.33 -30.07 -17.36
C LEU A 78 5.26 -28.97 -17.30
N GLN A 79 4.78 -28.48 -18.44
CA GLN A 79 3.70 -27.51 -18.51
C GLN A 79 2.38 -28.10 -18.01
N GLU A 80 2.05 -29.34 -18.39
CA GLU A 80 0.88 -30.08 -17.89
C GLU A 80 0.97 -30.33 -16.37
N ASP A 81 2.13 -30.78 -15.89
CA ASP A 81 2.39 -30.98 -14.46
C ASP A 81 2.28 -29.66 -13.68
N ASN A 82 2.79 -28.55 -14.23
CA ASN A 82 2.67 -27.22 -13.63
C ASN A 82 1.22 -26.74 -13.55
N LEU A 83 0.40 -27.04 -14.56
CA LEU A 83 -1.03 -26.76 -14.55
C LEU A 83 -1.77 -27.58 -13.48
N LEU A 84 -1.44 -28.87 -13.33
CA LEU A 84 -1.99 -29.72 -12.28
C LEU A 84 -1.60 -29.23 -10.89
N LEU A 85 -0.31 -28.91 -10.68
CA LEU A 85 0.20 -28.32 -9.44
C LEU A 85 -0.52 -27.01 -9.09
N LYS A 86 -0.71 -26.11 -10.06
CA LYS A 86 -1.49 -24.87 -9.87
C LYS A 86 -2.94 -25.15 -9.46
N ARG A 87 -3.60 -26.15 -10.04
CA ARG A 87 -4.96 -26.56 -9.62
C ARG A 87 -4.97 -27.11 -8.20
N HIS A 88 -3.99 -27.93 -7.82
CA HIS A 88 -3.87 -28.45 -6.45
C HIS A 88 -3.55 -27.35 -5.44
N ALA A 89 -2.66 -26.41 -5.79
CA ALA A 89 -2.33 -25.25 -4.96
C ALA A 89 -3.57 -24.38 -4.70
N ARG A 90 -4.34 -24.04 -5.74
CA ARG A 90 -5.61 -23.31 -5.59
C ARG A 90 -6.60 -24.04 -4.68
N LYS A 91 -6.76 -25.36 -4.84
CA LYS A 91 -7.61 -26.17 -3.93
C LYS A 91 -7.13 -26.14 -2.48
N GLN A 92 -5.83 -26.11 -2.24
CA GLN A 92 -5.28 -26.00 -0.89
C GLN A 92 -5.44 -24.59 -0.32
N GLU A 93 -5.24 -23.57 -1.15
CA GLU A 93 -5.47 -22.17 -0.79
C GLU A 93 -6.94 -21.93 -0.40
N ASP A 94 -7.89 -22.48 -1.14
CA ASP A 94 -9.32 -22.40 -0.80
C ASP A 94 -9.65 -23.09 0.52
N LYS A 95 -9.02 -24.24 0.82
CA LYS A 95 -9.13 -24.89 2.13
C LYS A 95 -8.53 -24.03 3.23
N LEU A 96 -7.38 -23.42 2.97
CA LEU A 96 -6.68 -22.57 3.93
C LEU A 96 -7.49 -21.29 4.23
N LYS A 97 -8.12 -20.69 3.22
CA LYS A 97 -9.09 -19.59 3.38
C LYS A 97 -10.27 -20.01 4.25
N LYS A 98 -10.84 -21.19 4.02
CA LYS A 98 -11.93 -21.72 4.88
C LYS A 98 -11.48 -21.93 6.33
N PHE A 99 -10.29 -22.48 6.54
CA PHE A 99 -9.74 -22.64 7.88
C PHE A 99 -9.41 -21.30 8.54
N ALA A 100 -8.90 -20.33 7.79
CA ALA A 100 -8.62 -18.97 8.28
C ALA A 100 -9.92 -18.27 8.74
N VAL A 101 -10.98 -18.34 7.93
CA VAL A 101 -12.30 -17.81 8.31
C VAL A 101 -12.84 -18.52 9.57
N LYS A 102 -12.69 -19.85 9.66
CA LYS A 102 -13.09 -20.61 10.84
C LYS A 102 -12.30 -20.23 12.09
N LEU A 103 -11.00 -19.97 11.94
CA LEU A 103 -10.13 -19.49 13.01
C LEU A 103 -10.50 -18.08 13.46
N VAL A 104 -10.76 -17.16 12.53
CA VAL A 104 -11.21 -15.79 12.85
C VAL A 104 -12.53 -15.82 13.60
N LYS A 105 -13.51 -16.64 13.16
CA LYS A 105 -14.81 -16.79 13.83
C LYS A 105 -14.68 -17.40 15.23
N LEU A 106 -13.89 -18.47 15.37
CA LEU A 106 -13.59 -19.06 16.68
C LEU A 106 -12.85 -18.08 17.60
N ASN A 107 -11.95 -17.26 17.07
CA ASN A 107 -11.22 -16.27 17.86
C ASN A 107 -12.12 -15.09 18.25
N SER A 108 -13.05 -14.67 17.38
CA SER A 108 -14.06 -13.66 17.73
C SER A 108 -15.05 -14.17 18.78
N ASP A 109 -15.42 -15.46 18.71
CA ASP A 109 -16.31 -16.10 19.68
C ASP A 109 -15.61 -16.28 21.03
N LYS A 110 -14.30 -16.59 21.01
CA LYS A 110 -13.44 -16.60 22.20
C LYS A 110 -13.30 -15.19 22.80
N LYS A 111 -13.05 -14.16 21.99
CA LYS A 111 -12.97 -12.77 22.44
C LYS A 111 -14.29 -12.29 23.06
N LYS A 112 -15.43 -12.71 22.50
CA LYS A 112 -16.77 -12.44 23.06
C LYS A 112 -17.05 -13.22 24.34
N ALA A 113 -16.50 -14.43 24.49
CA ALA A 113 -16.58 -15.19 25.73
C ALA A 113 -15.64 -14.66 26.83
N GLU A 114 -14.53 -14.02 26.47
CA GLU A 114 -13.56 -13.41 27.38
C GLU A 114 -13.94 -11.96 27.77
N SER A 115 -14.66 -11.22 26.92
CA SER A 115 -15.24 -9.92 27.25
C SER A 115 -16.52 -10.10 28.08
N GLY A 116 -16.36 -10.27 29.39
CA GLY A 116 -17.46 -10.50 30.33
C GLY A 116 -18.52 -9.38 30.34
N ALA A 117 -19.72 -9.69 29.83
CA ALA A 117 -20.96 -9.19 30.39
C ALA A 117 -21.47 -10.23 31.40
N SER A 118 -21.80 -9.77 32.61
CA SER A 118 -22.03 -10.59 33.81
C SER A 118 -23.38 -11.36 33.82
N PRO A 119 -23.71 -12.19 34.84
CA PRO A 119 -24.02 -13.61 34.67
C PRO A 119 -25.50 -13.93 34.94
N ALA A 120 -26.18 -14.59 34.01
CA ALA A 120 -27.41 -15.30 34.32
C ALA A 120 -27.72 -16.39 33.29
N ALA A 121 -28.22 -17.50 33.80
CA ALA A 121 -28.72 -18.68 33.08
C ALA A 121 -27.67 -19.66 32.54
N ALA A 122 -27.43 -20.66 33.36
CA ALA A 122 -26.96 -21.96 32.94
C ALA A 122 -27.74 -22.50 31.73
N SER A 123 -27.04 -22.80 30.64
CA SER A 123 -27.35 -23.95 29.79
C SER A 123 -26.12 -24.38 29.01
N LYS A 124 -25.62 -25.57 29.36
CA LYS A 124 -24.65 -26.32 28.57
C LYS A 124 -25.25 -26.60 27.19
N LYS A 125 -24.42 -26.44 26.14
CA LYS A 125 -24.59 -26.92 24.75
C LYS A 125 -25.68 -26.17 23.92
N PRO A 126 -25.26 -25.22 23.07
CA PRO A 126 -25.64 -25.36 21.65
C PRO A 126 -24.57 -24.90 20.64
N THR A 127 -23.34 -24.57 21.05
CA THR A 127 -22.40 -23.90 20.11
C THR A 127 -21.82 -24.82 19.03
N ARG A 128 -21.66 -26.13 19.31
CA ARG A 128 -21.32 -27.13 18.27
C ARG A 128 -22.47 -27.35 17.30
N ASP A 129 -23.71 -27.28 17.79
CA ASP A 129 -24.90 -27.47 16.97
C ASP A 129 -25.13 -26.26 16.05
N VAL A 130 -24.88 -25.02 16.49
CA VAL A 130 -24.99 -23.86 15.60
C VAL A 130 -24.00 -23.95 14.44
N THR A 131 -22.73 -24.34 14.68
CA THR A 131 -21.77 -24.51 13.58
C THR A 131 -22.08 -25.69 12.66
N TYR A 132 -22.65 -26.78 13.20
CA TYR A 132 -23.08 -27.93 12.40
C TYR A 132 -24.35 -27.62 11.60
N LEU A 133 -25.27 -26.84 12.17
CA LEU A 133 -26.48 -26.34 11.52
C LEU A 133 -26.13 -25.30 10.46
N GLU A 134 -25.16 -24.41 10.68
CA GLU A 134 -24.62 -23.50 9.67
C GLU A 134 -23.97 -24.28 8.50
N ASP A 135 -23.13 -25.28 8.79
CA ASP A 135 -22.56 -26.16 7.75
C ASP A 135 -23.64 -26.98 7.02
N GLN A 136 -24.72 -27.36 7.70
CA GLN A 136 -25.86 -28.08 7.12
C GLN A 136 -26.73 -27.15 6.26
N ILE A 137 -26.92 -25.90 6.69
CA ILE A 137 -27.60 -24.85 5.93
C ILE A 137 -26.81 -24.53 4.66
N GLU A 138 -25.48 -24.35 4.74
CA GLU A 138 -24.65 -24.09 3.56
C GLU A 138 -24.70 -25.27 2.57
N ARG A 139 -24.67 -26.52 3.07
CA ARG A 139 -24.86 -27.71 2.22
C ARG A 139 -26.24 -27.76 1.57
N LEU A 140 -27.30 -27.43 2.31
CA LEU A 140 -28.66 -27.38 1.80
C LEU A 140 -28.85 -26.23 0.80
N GLU A 141 -28.18 -25.09 1.00
CA GLU A 141 -28.17 -23.97 0.06
C GLU A 141 -27.44 -24.32 -1.24
N VAL A 142 -26.29 -24.99 -1.15
CA VAL A 142 -25.58 -25.50 -2.33
C VAL A 142 -26.41 -26.55 -3.07
N GLN A 143 -27.07 -27.45 -2.33
CA GLN A 143 -27.96 -28.44 -2.92
C GLN A 143 -29.19 -27.80 -3.57
N SER A 144 -29.76 -26.76 -2.95
CA SER A 144 -30.86 -25.96 -3.50
C SER A 144 -30.45 -25.22 -4.78
N ARG A 145 -29.26 -24.60 -4.81
CA ARG A 145 -28.71 -23.96 -6.02
C ARG A 145 -28.46 -24.96 -7.14
N ASN A 146 -27.93 -26.14 -6.84
CA ASN A 146 -27.74 -27.19 -7.83
C ASN A 146 -29.08 -27.72 -8.36
N ALA A 147 -30.06 -27.96 -7.48
CA ALA A 147 -31.41 -28.36 -7.87
C ALA A 147 -32.13 -27.27 -8.69
N GLN A 148 -31.91 -25.98 -8.39
CA GLN A 148 -32.41 -24.86 -9.18
C GLN A 148 -31.73 -24.80 -10.56
N ALA A 149 -30.42 -25.06 -10.64
CA ALA A 149 -29.70 -25.12 -11.90
C ALA A 149 -30.16 -26.30 -12.78
N GLU A 150 -30.39 -27.47 -12.19
CA GLU A 150 -30.96 -28.64 -12.87
C GLU A 150 -32.41 -28.38 -13.32
N ASN A 151 -33.25 -27.78 -12.47
CA ASN A 151 -34.60 -27.36 -12.86
C ASN A 151 -34.58 -26.32 -13.97
N ALA A 152 -33.63 -25.37 -13.95
CA ALA A 152 -33.47 -24.40 -15.04
C ALA A 152 -33.02 -25.09 -16.33
N ALA A 153 -32.15 -26.10 -16.26
CA ALA A 153 -31.74 -26.90 -17.40
C ALA A 153 -32.90 -27.74 -17.97
N LEU A 154 -33.70 -28.38 -17.10
CA LEU A 154 -34.91 -29.11 -17.49
C LEU A 154 -35.97 -28.17 -18.06
N THR A 155 -36.13 -26.97 -17.50
CA THR A 155 -37.04 -25.94 -18.04
C THR A 155 -36.60 -25.50 -19.42
N ARG A 156 -35.29 -25.28 -19.65
CA ARG A 156 -34.76 -25.00 -20.99
C ARG A 156 -35.00 -26.18 -21.95
N SER A 157 -34.82 -27.42 -21.49
CA SER A 157 -35.08 -28.62 -22.27
C SER A 157 -36.57 -28.77 -22.62
N LEU A 158 -37.47 -28.52 -21.67
CA LEU A 158 -38.92 -28.49 -21.88
C LEU A 158 -39.31 -27.36 -22.82
N HIS A 159 -38.71 -26.18 -22.70
CA HIS A 159 -38.96 -25.06 -23.60
C HIS A 159 -38.51 -25.40 -25.03
N LEU A 160 -37.37 -26.08 -25.20
CA LEU A 160 -36.92 -26.58 -26.49
C LEU A 160 -37.87 -27.65 -27.04
N LEU A 161 -38.36 -28.58 -26.22
CA LEU A 161 -39.34 -29.59 -26.62
C LEU A 161 -40.70 -28.99 -26.96
N GLN A 162 -41.16 -27.99 -26.19
CA GLN A 162 -42.38 -27.25 -26.41
C GLN A 162 -42.32 -26.44 -27.71
N ASN A 163 -41.17 -25.83 -27.99
CA ASN A 163 -40.93 -25.13 -29.25
C ASN A 163 -40.89 -26.13 -30.43
N GLN A 164 -40.31 -27.31 -30.24
CA GLN A 164 -40.32 -28.39 -31.24
C GLN A 164 -41.74 -28.95 -31.48
N LEU A 165 -42.58 -29.02 -30.42
CA LEU A 165 -44.00 -29.38 -30.49
C LEU A 165 -44.86 -28.28 -31.12
N GLN A 166 -44.60 -27.00 -30.85
CA GLN A 166 -45.28 -25.87 -31.50
C GLN A 166 -44.96 -25.77 -33.00
N LEU A 167 -43.75 -26.16 -33.40
CA LEU A 167 -43.38 -26.31 -34.80
C LEU A 167 -44.03 -27.56 -35.44
N ALA A 168 -44.32 -28.60 -34.65
CA ALA A 168 -45.06 -29.78 -35.10
C ALA A 168 -46.58 -29.55 -35.19
N THR A 169 -47.19 -28.75 -34.29
CA THR A 169 -48.62 -28.44 -34.30
C THR A 169 -49.01 -27.42 -35.37
N GLN A 170 -48.09 -26.54 -35.79
CA GLN A 170 -48.32 -25.66 -36.95
C GLN A 170 -48.42 -26.40 -38.29
N LYS A 171 -48.09 -27.70 -38.35
CA LYS A 171 -48.34 -28.56 -39.52
C LYS A 171 -49.71 -29.26 -39.51
N SER A 172 -50.54 -29.05 -38.48
CA SER A 172 -51.85 -29.70 -38.36
C SER A 172 -52.93 -28.69 -37.95
N VAL A 173 -53.72 -28.25 -38.94
CA VAL A 173 -55.17 -27.98 -38.83
C VAL A 173 -55.52 -26.67 -38.10
N THR A 174 -55.78 -25.55 -38.80
CA THR A 174 -57.08 -25.08 -39.36
C THR A 174 -58.34 -25.48 -38.57
N ALA A 175 -59.10 -24.46 -38.13
CA ALA A 175 -60.56 -24.44 -37.88
C ALA A 175 -61.06 -24.44 -36.41
N THR A 176 -61.84 -23.39 -36.11
CA THR A 176 -62.91 -23.22 -35.08
C THR A 176 -62.49 -23.25 -33.60
N ASP A 177 -63.10 -22.58 -32.63
CA ASP A 177 -64.08 -21.49 -32.45
C ASP A 177 -64.10 -21.29 -30.91
N ALA A 178 -64.28 -20.08 -30.37
CA ALA A 178 -64.97 -19.82 -29.08
C ALA A 178 -64.84 -18.36 -28.57
N VAL A 179 -65.75 -17.54 -29.09
CA VAL A 179 -66.47 -16.33 -28.59
C VAL A 179 -66.41 -15.93 -27.09
N GLN A 180 -66.35 -14.61 -26.82
CA GLN A 180 -67.27 -13.74 -26.02
C GLN A 180 -66.97 -12.25 -26.33
N SER A 181 -67.79 -11.21 -26.21
CA SER A 181 -69.22 -10.89 -25.95
C SER A 181 -69.34 -9.37 -26.21
N ARG A 182 -70.35 -8.88 -26.93
CA ARG A 182 -70.59 -7.44 -27.20
C ARG A 182 -72.08 -7.13 -27.08
N ILE A 183 -72.38 -6.08 -26.33
CA ILE A 183 -73.70 -5.50 -26.02
C ILE A 183 -74.26 -4.81 -27.28
N ASP A 184 -75.56 -4.92 -27.58
CA ASP A 184 -76.44 -3.75 -27.72
C ASP A 184 -77.94 -4.10 -27.76
N SER A 185 -78.71 -3.11 -27.33
CA SER A 185 -80.13 -3.04 -27.08
C SER A 185 -80.93 -2.59 -28.31
N GLY A 186 -82.16 -3.12 -28.48
CA GLY A 186 -83.15 -2.48 -29.35
C GLY A 186 -84.35 -3.34 -29.73
N ILE A 187 -85.56 -2.90 -29.32
CA ILE A 187 -86.78 -2.68 -30.13
C ILE A 187 -88.07 -2.83 -29.29
N LYS A 188 -89.04 -1.95 -29.58
CA LYS A 188 -90.33 -1.68 -28.92
C LYS A 188 -91.50 -2.53 -29.45
N LYS A 189 -92.54 -2.63 -28.59
CA LYS A 189 -94.01 -2.77 -28.85
C LYS A 189 -94.54 -4.07 -29.50
N ASN A 190 -95.30 -4.87 -28.75
CA ASN A 190 -96.78 -4.90 -28.81
C ASN A 190 -97.41 -5.88 -27.80
N LEU A 191 -98.68 -5.58 -27.53
CA LEU A 191 -99.61 -6.08 -26.52
C LEU A 191 -99.97 -7.59 -26.55
N ARG A 192 -100.62 -7.96 -25.42
CA ARG A 192 -101.62 -9.04 -25.20
C ARG A 192 -100.97 -10.38 -24.78
N VAL A 193 -101.43 -11.14 -23.77
CA VAL A 193 -102.77 -11.47 -23.24
C VAL A 193 -102.55 -11.93 -21.76
N VAL A 194 -103.43 -11.76 -20.76
CA VAL A 194 -104.48 -12.65 -20.19
C VAL A 194 -104.72 -12.06 -18.78
N GLY A 195 -105.88 -11.52 -18.34
CA GLY A 195 -107.14 -12.18 -17.92
C GLY A 195 -107.00 -12.92 -16.56
N PRO A 196 -108.05 -13.21 -15.76
CA PRO A 196 -109.38 -12.61 -15.43
C PRO A 196 -109.48 -12.45 -13.86
N PRO A 197 -110.62 -12.46 -13.09
CA PRO A 197 -112.03 -12.76 -13.41
C PRO A 197 -113.19 -11.98 -12.70
N THR A 198 -114.42 -12.26 -13.17
CA THR A 198 -115.74 -12.43 -12.46
C THR A 198 -116.45 -11.21 -11.82
N THR A 199 -117.78 -11.01 -11.83
CA THR A 199 -118.99 -11.55 -12.51
C THR A 199 -120.23 -10.75 -12.02
N ARG A 200 -121.27 -10.65 -12.88
CA ARG A 200 -122.74 -10.71 -12.60
C ARG A 200 -123.57 -9.49 -12.15
N GLY A 201 -124.71 -9.34 -12.86
CA GLY A 201 -126.02 -8.81 -12.40
C GLY A 201 -126.45 -7.50 -13.11
N ALA A 202 -127.25 -7.44 -14.17
CA ALA A 202 -128.63 -7.89 -14.46
C ALA A 202 -129.76 -6.92 -14.01
N GLY A 203 -130.56 -6.44 -14.98
CA GLY A 203 -131.93 -5.89 -14.83
C GLY A 203 -132.13 -4.50 -15.46
N THR A 204 -132.67 -4.31 -16.68
CA THR A 204 -134.10 -4.25 -17.12
C THR A 204 -134.94 -3.20 -16.36
N ALA A 205 -135.77 -2.30 -16.93
CA ALA A 205 -136.35 -2.14 -18.27
C ALA A 205 -137.08 -0.78 -18.41
N ARG A 206 -137.46 -0.47 -19.67
CA ARG A 206 -138.73 0.16 -20.13
C ARG A 206 -138.86 1.70 -19.96
N THR A 207 -139.45 2.45 -20.91
CA THR A 207 -140.68 2.21 -21.69
C THR A 207 -140.73 3.11 -22.95
N GLY A 208 -141.53 2.70 -23.93
CA GLY A 208 -142.13 3.58 -24.92
C GLY A 208 -143.12 2.80 -25.80
N GLN A 209 -144.41 3.18 -25.73
CA GLN A 209 -145.58 2.65 -26.48
C GLN A 209 -146.09 1.27 -26.00
N GLY A 210 -147.36 1.05 -25.64
CA GLY A 210 -148.59 1.84 -25.80
C GLY A 210 -149.76 0.87 -26.01
N VAL A 211 -150.39 0.45 -24.90
CA VAL A 211 -151.78 -0.01 -24.68
C VAL A 211 -152.43 -1.05 -25.64
N VAL A 212 -152.87 -2.15 -25.03
CA VAL A 212 -153.70 -3.23 -25.56
C VAL A 212 -155.16 -3.04 -25.11
N VAL A 213 -156.06 -3.03 -26.11
CA VAL A 213 -157.36 -3.74 -26.18
C VAL A 213 -158.56 -3.24 -25.38
N GLY A 214 -159.71 -3.21 -26.05
CA GLY A 214 -160.93 -3.77 -25.45
C GLY A 214 -162.25 -3.28 -26.00
N HIS A 215 -162.86 -4.10 -26.85
CA HIS A 215 -164.30 -4.30 -27.05
C HIS A 215 -165.31 -3.49 -26.21
N THR A 216 -166.39 -3.06 -26.88
CA THR A 216 -167.74 -3.07 -26.31
C THR A 216 -168.74 -3.64 -27.31
N LYS A 217 -169.49 -4.68 -26.92
CA LYS A 217 -170.70 -5.17 -27.61
C LYS A 217 -171.95 -4.62 -26.93
N LEU A 218 -172.96 -4.36 -27.77
CA LEU A 218 -174.42 -4.31 -27.55
C LEU A 218 -174.97 -3.09 -26.77
N PRO A 219 -176.08 -2.53 -27.28
CA PRO A 219 -177.38 -2.87 -26.67
C PRO A 219 -178.47 -3.21 -27.69
N GLN A 220 -179.47 -3.93 -27.19
CA GLN A 220 -180.63 -4.49 -27.87
C GLN A 220 -181.92 -3.86 -27.29
N TYR A 221 -183.01 -3.93 -28.05
CA TYR A 221 -184.44 -3.64 -27.77
C TYR A 221 -184.99 -2.33 -28.38
N GLY A 222 -186.16 -2.30 -29.00
CA GLY A 222 -187.25 -3.28 -29.19
C GLY A 222 -188.41 -2.59 -29.91
N HIS A 223 -189.29 -3.35 -30.58
CA HIS A 223 -190.47 -2.83 -31.26
C HIS A 223 -191.61 -2.46 -30.27
N SER A 224 -192.18 -1.25 -30.48
CA SER A 224 -193.55 -0.73 -30.20
C SER A 224 -194.05 -0.79 -28.73
N LEU A 225 -194.40 0.30 -28.03
CA LEU A 225 -195.48 1.27 -28.27
C LEU A 225 -195.43 2.30 -27.12
N LEU A 226 -195.87 3.52 -27.40
CA LEU A 226 -195.71 4.77 -26.63
C LEU A 226 -196.59 4.86 -25.37
N GLU A 227 -196.01 5.31 -24.25
CA GLU A 227 -196.51 6.37 -23.33
C GLU A 227 -195.53 6.59 -22.14
N GLU A 228 -194.63 5.65 -21.81
CA GLU A 228 -193.85 5.63 -20.55
C GLU A 228 -192.35 6.02 -20.66
N THR A 229 -191.88 6.55 -21.80
CA THR A 229 -190.46 6.85 -22.10
C THR A 229 -189.97 8.25 -21.71
N ARG A 230 -190.83 9.14 -21.21
CA ARG A 230 -190.43 10.51 -20.82
C ARG A 230 -189.84 10.63 -19.41
N ALA A 231 -190.18 9.73 -18.49
CA ALA A 231 -189.69 9.80 -17.10
C ALA A 231 -188.30 9.17 -16.91
N GLN A 232 -187.93 8.14 -17.68
CA GLN A 232 -186.62 7.48 -17.56
C GLN A 232 -185.46 8.27 -18.22
N ASN A 233 -185.72 9.07 -19.26
CA ASN A 233 -184.70 9.90 -19.91
C ASN A 233 -184.16 11.04 -19.02
N ALA A 234 -184.94 11.55 -18.06
CA ALA A 234 -184.47 12.55 -17.10
C ALA A 234 -183.46 11.96 -16.08
N GLY A 235 -183.62 10.68 -15.71
CA GLY A 235 -182.71 10.00 -14.78
C GLY A 235 -181.34 9.67 -15.36
N LEU A 236 -181.28 9.24 -16.63
CA LEU A 236 -180.03 8.91 -17.32
C LEU A 236 -179.17 10.15 -17.64
N ALA A 237 -179.80 11.29 -17.92
CA ALA A 237 -179.10 12.56 -18.14
C ALA A 237 -178.32 13.03 -16.89
N TYR A 238 -178.91 12.90 -15.70
CA TYR A 238 -178.25 13.23 -14.43
C TYR A 238 -177.05 12.31 -14.14
N GLU A 239 -177.13 11.03 -14.47
CA GLU A 239 -175.99 10.11 -14.33
C GLU A 239 -174.86 10.39 -15.32
N LEU A 240 -175.17 10.84 -16.54
CA LEU A 240 -174.16 11.22 -17.53
C LEU A 240 -173.39 12.47 -17.09
N GLU A 241 -174.07 13.50 -16.59
CA GLU A 241 -173.44 14.71 -16.06
C GLU A 241 -172.52 14.42 -14.87
N LYS A 242 -172.94 13.50 -13.99
CA LYS A 242 -172.08 13.00 -12.90
C LYS A 242 -170.83 12.27 -13.43
N ARG A 243 -170.96 11.44 -14.48
CA ARG A 243 -169.82 10.73 -15.08
C ARG A 243 -168.86 11.70 -15.80
N GLU A 244 -169.38 12.71 -16.50
CA GLU A 244 -168.54 13.75 -17.11
C GLU A 244 -167.77 14.58 -16.07
N SER A 245 -168.41 14.92 -14.96
CA SER A 245 -167.74 15.59 -13.83
C SER A 245 -166.56 14.77 -13.30
N ILE A 246 -166.71 13.44 -13.22
CA ILE A 246 -165.64 12.53 -12.79
C ILE A 246 -164.51 12.47 -13.83
N ILE A 247 -164.83 12.43 -15.12
CA ILE A 247 -163.82 12.43 -16.20
C ILE A 247 -163.01 13.72 -16.17
N ARG A 248 -163.65 14.89 -16.04
CA ARG A 248 -162.94 16.18 -15.94
C ARG A 248 -161.95 16.21 -14.77
N LYS A 249 -162.35 15.69 -13.60
CA LYS A 249 -161.46 15.55 -12.44
C LYS A 249 -160.31 14.58 -12.70
N LYS A 250 -160.53 13.51 -13.47
CA LYS A 250 -159.47 12.57 -13.85
C LYS A 250 -158.50 13.17 -14.87
N ASP A 251 -158.98 13.97 -15.82
CA ASP A 251 -158.14 14.68 -16.79
C ASP A 251 -157.33 15.80 -16.14
N GLU A 252 -157.89 16.47 -15.13
CA GLU A 252 -157.17 17.43 -14.29
C GLU A 252 -156.07 16.73 -13.48
N GLN A 253 -156.37 15.58 -12.86
CA GLN A 253 -155.35 14.74 -12.20
C GLN A 253 -154.24 14.28 -13.17
N ILE A 254 -154.58 13.92 -14.42
CA ILE A 254 -153.59 13.52 -15.43
C ILE A 254 -152.71 14.71 -15.82
N ARG A 255 -153.28 15.91 -15.96
CA ARG A 255 -152.51 17.14 -16.26
C ARG A 255 -151.57 17.51 -15.11
N ASP A 256 -152.03 17.43 -13.87
CA ASP A 256 -151.20 17.68 -12.70
C ASP A 256 -150.04 16.69 -12.58
N LEU A 257 -150.30 15.40 -12.82
CA LEU A 257 -149.26 14.37 -12.85
C LEU A 257 -148.26 14.61 -14.00
N HIS A 258 -148.69 15.03 -15.19
CA HIS A 258 -147.77 15.38 -16.27
C HIS A 258 -146.92 16.60 -15.93
N ASN A 259 -147.51 17.63 -15.32
CA ASN A 259 -146.77 18.81 -14.88
C ASN A 259 -145.75 18.45 -13.79
N GLN A 260 -146.11 17.59 -12.84
CA GLN A 260 -145.17 17.08 -11.84
C GLN A 260 -144.05 16.25 -12.48
N MET A 261 -144.37 15.37 -13.44
CA MET A 261 -143.36 14.60 -14.17
C MET A 261 -142.43 15.52 -14.98
N SER A 262 -142.97 16.54 -15.65
CA SER A 262 -142.18 17.52 -16.40
C SER A 262 -141.27 18.35 -15.48
N ALA A 263 -141.78 18.78 -14.32
CA ALA A 263 -140.98 19.49 -13.33
C ALA A 263 -139.88 18.60 -12.74
N GLN A 264 -140.17 17.33 -12.44
CA GLN A 264 -139.20 16.35 -11.99
C GLN A 264 -138.14 16.06 -13.07
N HIS A 265 -138.54 15.96 -14.34
CA HIS A 265 -137.60 15.83 -15.44
C HIS A 265 -136.66 17.03 -15.56
N ALA A 266 -137.18 18.25 -15.44
CA ALA A 266 -136.35 19.47 -15.46
C ALA A 266 -135.38 19.54 -14.27
N LEU A 267 -135.81 19.11 -13.07
CA LEU A 267 -134.93 19.01 -11.90
C LEU A 267 -133.82 17.98 -12.11
N HIS A 268 -134.16 16.75 -12.53
CA HIS A 268 -133.15 15.72 -12.83
C HIS A 268 -132.21 16.14 -13.96
N GLU A 269 -132.69 16.88 -14.97
CA GLU A 269 -131.86 17.42 -16.05
C GLU A 269 -130.87 18.46 -15.53
N ASN A 270 -131.30 19.35 -14.63
CA ASN A 270 -130.41 20.30 -13.96
C ASN A 270 -129.39 19.60 -13.05
N GLU A 271 -129.81 18.60 -12.26
CA GLU A 271 -128.90 17.80 -11.43
C GLU A 271 -127.87 17.04 -12.28
N LEU A 272 -128.29 16.50 -13.43
CA LEU A 272 -127.39 15.88 -14.40
C LEU A 272 -126.37 16.88 -14.97
N LEU A 273 -126.79 18.12 -15.25
CA LEU A 273 -125.90 19.18 -15.71
C LEU A 273 -124.90 19.61 -14.63
N GLU A 274 -125.35 19.78 -13.39
CA GLU A 274 -124.46 20.11 -12.25
C GLU A 274 -123.46 18.99 -11.98
N LEU A 275 -123.90 17.73 -11.93
CA LEU A 275 -123.01 16.57 -11.75
C LEU A 275 -122.00 16.47 -12.91
N LYS A 276 -122.43 16.75 -14.14
CA LYS A 276 -121.52 16.78 -15.30
C LYS A 276 -120.54 17.96 -15.21
N GLN A 277 -120.97 19.11 -14.74
CA GLN A 277 -120.10 20.27 -14.53
C GLN A 277 -119.10 20.04 -13.40
N GLN A 278 -119.52 19.40 -12.30
CA GLN A 278 -118.66 19.00 -11.20
C GLN A 278 -117.66 17.92 -11.63
N ALA A 279 -118.10 16.89 -12.36
CA ALA A 279 -117.23 15.83 -12.88
C ALA A 279 -116.21 16.37 -13.89
N THR A 280 -116.61 17.30 -14.77
CA THR A 280 -115.68 17.96 -15.70
C THR A 280 -114.75 18.94 -14.99
N GLY A 281 -115.20 19.62 -13.94
CA GLY A 281 -114.39 20.46 -13.06
C GLY A 281 -113.32 19.66 -12.32
N GLN A 282 -113.71 18.55 -11.68
CA GLN A 282 -112.78 17.62 -11.02
C GLN A 282 -111.82 16.96 -12.01
N ALA A 283 -112.28 16.61 -13.21
CA ALA A 283 -111.38 16.11 -14.25
C ALA A 283 -110.35 17.18 -14.66
N ARG A 284 -110.75 18.45 -14.75
CA ARG A 284 -109.83 19.57 -15.05
C ARG A 284 -108.82 19.81 -13.94
N THR A 285 -109.23 19.80 -12.67
CA THR A 285 -108.29 19.95 -11.53
C THR A 285 -107.33 18.77 -11.47
N ASN A 286 -107.82 17.54 -11.63
CA ASN A 286 -106.95 16.35 -11.65
C ASN A 286 -105.97 16.37 -12.82
N ILE A 287 -106.40 16.83 -14.00
CA ILE A 287 -105.49 17.02 -15.15
C ILE A 287 -104.44 18.09 -14.82
N GLN A 288 -104.84 19.21 -14.21
CA GLN A 288 -103.92 20.28 -13.82
C GLN A 288 -102.91 19.82 -12.77
N GLU A 289 -103.36 19.12 -11.72
CA GLU A 289 -102.49 18.51 -10.70
C GLU A 289 -101.54 17.49 -11.31
N ASN A 290 -102.00 16.67 -12.26
CA ASN A 290 -101.13 15.74 -12.99
C ASN A 290 -100.11 16.48 -13.88
N ILE A 291 -100.50 17.60 -14.50
CA ILE A 291 -99.58 18.46 -15.27
C ILE A 291 -98.51 19.05 -14.35
N ASP A 292 -98.91 19.56 -13.19
CA ASP A 292 -97.99 20.16 -12.21
C ASP A 292 -97.10 19.09 -11.56
N LEU A 293 -97.64 17.89 -11.29
CA LEU A 293 -96.86 16.73 -10.85
C LEU A 293 -95.83 16.30 -11.90
N MET A 294 -96.21 16.22 -13.18
CA MET A 294 -95.26 15.93 -14.25
C MET A 294 -94.20 17.01 -14.40
N ARG A 295 -94.57 18.30 -14.22
CA ARG A 295 -93.62 19.42 -14.23
C ARG A 295 -92.62 19.30 -13.08
N LEU A 296 -93.10 19.06 -11.86
CA LEU A 296 -92.26 18.85 -10.68
C LEU A 296 -91.38 17.61 -10.82
N GLN A 297 -91.91 16.49 -11.29
CA GLN A 297 -91.13 15.28 -11.55
C GLN A 297 -90.03 15.52 -12.59
N ARG A 298 -90.32 16.28 -13.64
CA ARG A 298 -89.31 16.68 -14.62
C ARG A 298 -88.24 17.55 -13.99
N GLU A 299 -88.63 18.56 -13.21
CA GLU A 299 -87.66 19.45 -12.54
C GLU A 299 -86.80 18.70 -11.52
N VAL A 300 -87.38 17.77 -10.76
CA VAL A 300 -86.65 16.89 -9.83
C VAL A 300 -85.68 16.00 -10.60
N LYS A 301 -86.10 15.43 -11.74
CA LYS A 301 -85.21 14.62 -12.59
C LYS A 301 -84.07 15.45 -13.20
N ASP A 302 -84.37 16.65 -13.69
CA ASP A 302 -83.37 17.58 -14.23
C ASP A 302 -82.38 18.05 -13.14
N LYS A 303 -82.86 18.27 -11.91
CA LYS A 303 -81.98 18.57 -10.77
C LYS A 303 -81.18 17.35 -10.32
N SER A 304 -81.76 16.15 -10.30
CA SER A 304 -81.07 14.88 -9.96
C SER A 304 -79.94 14.62 -10.94
N THR A 305 -80.20 14.69 -12.25
CA THR A 305 -79.17 14.51 -13.29
C THR A 305 -78.06 15.54 -13.20
N LYS A 306 -78.38 16.82 -12.91
CA LYS A 306 -77.35 17.84 -12.66
C LYS A 306 -76.54 17.54 -11.39
N LEU A 307 -77.19 17.09 -10.33
CA LEU A 307 -76.53 16.71 -9.08
C LEU A 307 -75.60 15.51 -9.30
N GLU A 308 -76.07 14.47 -9.98
CA GLU A 308 -75.29 13.29 -10.38
C GLU A 308 -74.07 13.69 -11.24
N ALA A 309 -74.26 14.63 -12.18
CA ALA A 309 -73.15 15.14 -12.99
C ALA A 309 -72.11 15.91 -12.16
N VAL A 310 -72.54 16.79 -11.25
CA VAL A 310 -71.64 17.52 -10.34
C VAL A 310 -70.95 16.56 -9.37
N GLN A 311 -71.66 15.55 -8.87
CA GLN A 311 -71.12 14.54 -7.97
C GLN A 311 -70.05 13.70 -8.69
N SER A 312 -70.30 13.28 -9.94
CA SER A 312 -69.31 12.62 -10.78
C SER A 312 -68.09 13.52 -11.07
N GLN A 313 -68.31 14.82 -11.34
CA GLN A 313 -67.21 15.78 -11.48
C GLN A 313 -66.41 15.95 -10.19
N PHE A 314 -67.08 15.96 -9.04
CA PHE A 314 -66.40 16.04 -7.75
C PHE A 314 -65.60 14.76 -7.44
N GLU A 315 -66.15 13.59 -7.73
CA GLU A 315 -65.47 12.30 -7.59
C GLU A 315 -64.24 12.20 -8.50
N THR A 316 -64.35 12.65 -9.76
CA THR A 316 -63.22 12.69 -10.70
C THR A 316 -62.16 13.70 -10.26
N LEU A 317 -62.53 14.90 -9.82
CA LEU A 317 -61.59 15.88 -9.26
C LEU A 317 -60.92 15.38 -7.98
N SER A 318 -61.67 14.73 -7.09
CA SER A 318 -61.15 14.13 -5.86
C SER A 318 -60.15 13.01 -6.18
N SER A 319 -60.48 12.13 -7.12
CA SER A 319 -59.60 11.07 -7.62
C SER A 319 -58.34 11.64 -8.29
N ASN A 320 -58.48 12.69 -9.10
CA ASN A 320 -57.33 13.37 -9.70
C ASN A 320 -56.44 14.02 -8.63
N LEU A 321 -57.03 14.60 -7.59
CA LEU A 321 -56.28 15.20 -6.48
C LEU A 321 -55.55 14.14 -5.64
N THR A 322 -56.18 12.99 -5.36
CA THR A 322 -55.50 11.88 -4.67
C THR A 322 -54.40 11.28 -5.52
N HIS A 323 -54.61 11.14 -6.84
CA HIS A 323 -53.57 10.69 -7.77
C HIS A 323 -52.40 11.68 -7.84
N MET A 324 -52.68 12.98 -7.96
CA MET A 324 -51.65 14.04 -7.95
C MET A 324 -50.87 14.07 -6.64
N LYS A 325 -51.54 13.92 -5.49
CA LYS A 325 -50.86 13.80 -4.18
C LYS A 325 -49.96 12.58 -4.14
N GLY A 326 -50.45 11.41 -4.55
CA GLY A 326 -49.65 10.20 -4.61
C GLY A 326 -48.44 10.31 -5.55
N SER A 327 -48.61 10.97 -6.70
CA SER A 327 -47.51 11.26 -7.63
C SER A 327 -46.50 12.24 -7.04
N HIS A 328 -46.96 13.29 -6.36
CA HIS A 328 -46.07 14.24 -5.67
C HIS A 328 -45.29 13.56 -4.54
N ASP A 329 -45.94 12.75 -3.71
CA ASP A 329 -45.29 11.99 -2.65
C ASP A 329 -44.27 10.98 -3.22
N ALA A 330 -44.58 10.36 -4.36
CA ALA A 330 -43.64 9.49 -5.06
C ALA A 330 -42.42 10.26 -5.61
N LEU A 331 -42.62 11.46 -6.15
CA LEU A 331 -41.54 12.33 -6.61
C LEU A 331 -40.68 12.83 -5.45
N LEU A 332 -41.29 13.16 -4.30
CA LEU A 332 -40.56 13.54 -3.09
C LEU A 332 -39.66 12.39 -2.60
N ARG A 333 -40.18 11.15 -2.58
CA ARG A 333 -39.35 9.97 -2.24
C ARG A 333 -38.20 9.77 -3.22
N GLN A 334 -38.45 9.91 -4.52
CA GLN A 334 -37.37 9.83 -5.52
C GLN A 334 -36.32 10.93 -5.34
N LEU A 335 -36.75 12.14 -4.96
CA LEU A 335 -35.85 13.25 -4.67
C LEU A 335 -35.04 12.99 -3.40
N GLU A 336 -35.65 12.44 -2.35
CA GLU A 336 -34.97 12.00 -1.13
C GLU A 336 -33.96 10.87 -1.41
N ASP A 337 -34.33 9.87 -2.20
CA ASP A 337 -33.46 8.77 -2.61
C ASP A 337 -32.27 9.30 -3.42
N ALA A 338 -32.50 10.16 -4.43
CA ALA A 338 -31.45 10.78 -5.22
C ALA A 338 -30.52 11.67 -4.37
N ASN A 339 -31.08 12.42 -3.40
CA ASN A 339 -30.30 13.23 -2.48
C ASN A 339 -29.47 12.36 -1.52
N SER A 340 -30.00 11.22 -1.08
CA SER A 340 -29.27 10.25 -0.27
C SER A 340 -28.10 9.64 -1.04
N GLN A 341 -28.30 9.28 -2.31
CA GLN A 341 -27.26 8.80 -3.21
C GLN A 341 -26.21 9.88 -3.47
N LEU A 342 -26.62 11.13 -3.69
CA LEU A 342 -25.71 12.25 -3.85
C LEU A 342 -24.83 12.45 -2.61
N LYS A 343 -25.41 12.40 -1.40
CA LYS A 343 -24.66 12.45 -0.14
C LYS A 343 -23.72 11.27 0.02
N GLN A 344 -24.15 10.07 -0.35
CA GLN A 344 -23.31 8.87 -0.34
C GLN A 344 -22.12 9.00 -1.30
N GLU A 345 -22.34 9.47 -2.53
CA GLU A 345 -21.26 9.71 -3.49
C GLU A 345 -20.34 10.85 -3.05
N GLN A 346 -20.87 11.94 -2.49
CA GLN A 346 -20.06 13.01 -1.91
C GLN A 346 -19.18 12.48 -0.76
N SER A 347 -19.74 11.71 0.17
CA SER A 347 -18.94 11.08 1.24
C SER A 347 -17.92 10.07 0.71
N ARG A 348 -18.25 9.32 -0.34
CA ARG A 348 -17.31 8.40 -1.02
C ARG A 348 -16.18 9.16 -1.70
N VAL A 349 -16.47 10.27 -2.36
CA VAL A 349 -15.46 11.15 -2.98
C VAL A 349 -14.56 11.75 -1.92
N VAL A 350 -15.11 12.27 -0.82
CA VAL A 350 -14.31 12.79 0.30
C VAL A 350 -13.47 11.68 0.93
N ALA A 351 -14.01 10.46 1.09
CA ALA A 351 -13.25 9.32 1.58
C ALA A 351 -12.11 8.94 0.63
N LEU A 352 -12.35 8.88 -0.68
CA LEU A 352 -11.31 8.60 -1.68
C LEU A 352 -10.26 9.71 -1.76
N GLN A 353 -10.67 10.99 -1.67
CA GLN A 353 -9.75 12.12 -1.58
C GLN A 353 -8.93 12.05 -0.29
N SER A 354 -9.54 11.67 0.83
CA SER A 354 -8.83 11.47 2.09
C SER A 354 -7.86 10.29 2.00
N GLN A 355 -8.20 9.20 1.30
CA GLN A 355 -7.30 8.07 1.07
C GLN A 355 -6.12 8.46 0.17
N LEU A 356 -6.38 9.23 -0.90
CA LEU A 356 -5.34 9.76 -1.76
C LEU A 356 -4.41 10.72 -1.00
N LYS A 357 -4.98 11.61 -0.18
CA LYS A 357 -4.24 12.48 0.75
C LYS A 357 -3.59 11.70 1.92
N ARG A 358 -4.01 10.46 2.19
CA ARG A 358 -3.47 9.52 3.19
C ARG A 358 -2.50 8.50 2.62
N ASN A 359 -2.14 8.60 1.34
CA ASN A 359 -0.98 7.92 0.75
C ASN A 359 0.38 8.70 0.83
N PRO A 360 0.63 9.68 1.74
CA PRO A 360 1.96 10.20 1.92
C PRO A 360 2.94 9.22 2.57
N PRO A 361 2.58 8.16 3.34
CA PRO A 361 3.60 7.20 3.79
C PRO A 361 4.16 6.40 2.62
N ASP A 362 3.35 6.09 1.59
CA ASP A 362 3.85 5.45 0.37
C ASP A 362 4.69 6.42 -0.46
N ALA A 363 4.31 7.70 -0.53
CA ALA A 363 5.11 8.72 -1.21
C ALA A 363 6.44 8.98 -0.49
N ASN A 364 6.44 9.10 0.84
CA ASN A 364 7.64 9.26 1.65
C ASN A 364 8.49 7.99 1.59
N ARG A 365 7.87 6.81 1.61
CA ARG A 365 8.59 5.54 1.43
C ARG A 365 9.21 5.45 0.04
N LEU A 366 8.53 5.95 -0.98
CA LEU A 366 9.06 6.05 -2.34
C LEU A 366 10.24 7.02 -2.39
N VAL A 367 10.17 8.17 -1.72
CA VAL A 367 11.30 9.11 -1.59
C VAL A 367 12.47 8.48 -0.83
N GLU A 368 12.23 7.79 0.29
CA GLU A 368 13.28 7.04 1.01
C GLU A 368 13.92 5.96 0.14
N LEU A 369 13.12 5.24 -0.65
CA LEU A 369 13.62 4.22 -1.58
C LEU A 369 14.40 4.87 -2.73
N GLU A 370 14.00 6.06 -3.20
CA GLU A 370 14.75 6.84 -4.18
C GLU A 370 16.08 7.35 -3.60
N GLU A 371 16.11 7.81 -2.36
CA GLU A 371 17.34 8.19 -1.65
C GLU A 371 18.27 6.98 -1.47
N GLN A 372 17.74 5.83 -1.04
CA GLN A 372 18.51 4.58 -0.94
C GLN A 372 19.05 4.12 -2.30
N LEU A 373 18.25 4.25 -3.36
CA LEU A 373 18.69 3.94 -4.72
C LEU A 373 19.82 4.88 -5.14
N ASN A 374 19.69 6.18 -4.86
CA ASN A 374 20.72 7.18 -5.16
C ASN A 374 22.02 6.93 -4.38
N ASP A 375 21.92 6.51 -3.12
CA ASP A 375 23.09 6.09 -2.32
C ASP A 375 23.79 4.89 -2.94
N ILE A 376 23.05 3.85 -3.32
CA ILE A 376 23.60 2.66 -3.97
C ILE A 376 24.20 3.00 -5.34
N ILE A 377 23.62 3.94 -6.09
CA ILE A 377 24.17 4.42 -7.36
C ILE A 377 25.50 5.14 -7.13
N ARG A 378 25.58 6.01 -6.11
CA ARG A 378 26.81 6.71 -5.72
C ARG A 378 27.88 5.74 -5.26
N GLU A 379 27.53 4.76 -4.43
CA GLU A 379 28.44 3.70 -3.99
C GLU A 379 28.93 2.88 -5.18
N ASN A 380 28.04 2.48 -6.10
CA ASN A 380 28.45 1.78 -7.33
C ASN A 380 29.38 2.64 -8.21
N ALA A 381 29.18 3.95 -8.27
CA ALA A 381 30.06 4.84 -9.01
C ALA A 381 31.46 4.88 -8.38
N ILE A 382 31.53 5.01 -7.05
CA ILE A 382 32.79 4.98 -6.29
C ILE A 382 33.48 3.62 -6.44
N LEU A 383 32.73 2.52 -6.34
CA LEU A 383 33.27 1.17 -6.52
C LEU A 383 33.76 0.94 -7.95
N LYS A 384 33.07 1.47 -8.95
CA LYS A 384 33.54 1.42 -10.35
C LYS A 384 34.82 2.22 -10.53
N GLU A 385 34.89 3.44 -10.02
CA GLU A 385 36.09 4.27 -10.08
C GLU A 385 37.26 3.61 -9.35
N ALA A 386 37.02 3.06 -8.16
CA ALA A 386 38.03 2.31 -7.40
C ALA A 386 38.50 1.06 -8.16
N ASN A 387 37.58 0.34 -8.81
CA ASN A 387 37.92 -0.84 -9.61
C ASN A 387 38.67 -0.44 -10.90
N GLU A 388 38.28 0.62 -11.58
CA GLU A 388 39.00 1.18 -12.73
C GLU A 388 40.41 1.63 -12.32
N ASN A 389 40.56 2.30 -11.18
CA ASN A 389 41.85 2.68 -10.63
C ASN A 389 42.71 1.47 -10.26
N LEU A 390 42.12 0.43 -9.67
CA LEU A 390 42.80 -0.83 -9.38
C LEU A 390 43.23 -1.54 -10.66
N VAL A 391 42.38 -1.60 -11.67
CA VAL A 391 42.69 -2.18 -12.98
C VAL A 391 43.80 -1.38 -13.66
N ASN A 392 43.68 -0.05 -13.73
CA ASN A 392 44.70 0.81 -14.30
C ASN A 392 46.02 0.73 -13.54
N SER A 393 46.00 0.57 -12.21
CA SER A 393 47.21 0.41 -11.41
C SER A 393 47.82 -1.00 -11.50
N ALA A 394 47.01 -2.05 -11.60
CA ALA A 394 47.47 -3.43 -11.72
C ALA A 394 47.99 -3.73 -13.13
N PHE A 395 47.39 -3.11 -14.15
CA PHE A 395 47.80 -3.18 -15.55
C PHE A 395 48.47 -1.89 -16.02
N ASP A 396 49.20 -1.23 -15.12
CA ASP A 396 49.99 -0.06 -15.45
C ASP A 396 51.17 -0.48 -16.33
N MET A 397 50.93 -0.47 -17.64
CA MET A 397 51.90 -0.89 -18.65
C MET A 397 53.16 -0.02 -18.61
N GLU A 398 53.08 1.22 -18.12
CA GLU A 398 54.24 2.10 -18.01
C GLU A 398 55.12 1.67 -16.84
N ARG A 399 54.53 1.36 -15.67
CA ARG A 399 55.27 0.74 -14.55
C ARG A 399 55.89 -0.58 -14.95
N GLU A 400 55.15 -1.47 -15.62
CA GLU A 400 55.71 -2.75 -16.07
C GLU A 400 56.85 -2.55 -17.08
N ARG A 401 56.73 -1.55 -17.96
CA ARG A 401 57.80 -1.18 -18.90
C ARG A 401 59.04 -0.65 -18.19
N GLU A 402 58.90 0.21 -17.19
CA GLU A 402 60.03 0.66 -16.37
C GLU A 402 60.68 -0.49 -15.60
N TRP A 403 59.88 -1.39 -15.00
CA TRP A 403 60.39 -2.58 -14.33
C TRP A 403 61.18 -3.47 -15.28
N ARG A 404 60.65 -3.73 -16.50
CA ARG A 404 61.38 -4.48 -17.53
C ARG A 404 62.66 -3.78 -17.97
N GLN A 405 62.67 -2.45 -18.06
CA GLN A 405 63.90 -1.70 -18.37
C GLN A 405 64.94 -1.84 -17.26
N ARG A 406 64.55 -1.70 -15.99
CA ARG A 406 65.44 -1.90 -14.83
C ARG A 406 65.95 -3.35 -14.78
N GLU A 407 65.08 -4.32 -14.98
CA GLU A 407 65.43 -5.74 -15.04
C GLU A 407 66.44 -6.03 -16.15
N ASN A 408 66.23 -5.48 -17.36
CA ASN A 408 67.18 -5.63 -18.47
C ASN A 408 68.51 -4.95 -18.18
N ALA A 409 68.51 -3.77 -17.56
CA ALA A 409 69.74 -3.09 -17.15
C ALA A 409 70.54 -3.93 -16.14
N LEU A 410 69.87 -4.51 -15.14
CA LEU A 410 70.49 -5.40 -14.17
C LEU A 410 71.00 -6.70 -14.84
N LYS A 411 70.24 -7.29 -15.77
CA LYS A 411 70.71 -8.46 -16.54
C LYS A 411 71.97 -8.16 -17.33
N VAL A 412 72.06 -6.97 -17.95
CA VAL A 412 73.27 -6.54 -18.66
C VAL A 412 74.44 -6.36 -17.70
N GLN A 413 74.22 -5.73 -16.53
CA GLN A 413 75.27 -5.60 -15.51
C GLN A 413 75.76 -6.95 -14.99
N ILE A 414 74.85 -7.89 -14.72
CA ILE A 414 75.19 -9.25 -14.31
C ILE A 414 76.01 -9.93 -15.41
N ALA A 415 75.56 -9.88 -16.67
CA ALA A 415 76.30 -10.48 -17.79
C ALA A 415 77.69 -9.86 -17.96
N GLN A 416 77.83 -8.55 -17.73
CA GLN A 416 79.12 -7.87 -17.75
C GLN A 416 80.04 -8.34 -16.62
N LEU A 417 79.52 -8.43 -15.39
CA LEU A 417 80.27 -8.93 -14.23
C LEU A 417 80.65 -10.41 -14.37
N GLU A 418 79.77 -11.23 -14.95
CA GLU A 418 80.07 -12.63 -15.27
C GLU A 418 81.16 -12.75 -16.34
N ALA A 419 81.16 -11.87 -17.34
CA ALA A 419 82.20 -11.83 -18.37
C ALA A 419 83.56 -11.40 -17.80
N THR A 420 83.59 -10.38 -16.94
CA THR A 420 84.82 -9.97 -16.25
C THR A 420 85.34 -11.08 -15.35
N LEU A 421 84.47 -11.74 -14.58
CA LEU A 421 84.87 -12.84 -13.71
C LEU A 421 85.41 -14.03 -14.49
N LYS A 422 84.83 -14.35 -15.66
CA LYS A 422 85.36 -15.38 -16.57
C LYS A 422 86.72 -15.01 -17.14
N ALA A 423 86.94 -13.74 -17.50
CA ALA A 423 88.23 -13.26 -17.96
C ALA A 423 89.28 -13.38 -16.85
N ASP A 424 88.97 -12.91 -15.64
CA ASP A 424 89.85 -13.00 -14.47
C ASP A 424 90.19 -14.46 -14.11
N LEU A 425 89.21 -15.36 -14.20
CA LEU A 425 89.45 -16.80 -14.01
C LEU A 425 90.37 -17.37 -15.08
N GLY A 426 90.21 -16.95 -16.34
CA GLY A 426 91.11 -17.32 -17.44
C GLY A 426 92.53 -16.81 -17.22
N GLU A 427 92.69 -15.57 -16.79
CA GLU A 427 93.99 -14.98 -16.44
C GLU A 427 94.65 -15.69 -15.27
N LYS A 428 93.89 -15.99 -14.20
CA LYS A 428 94.38 -16.82 -13.09
C LYS A 428 94.82 -18.20 -13.54
N GLY A 429 94.08 -18.83 -14.45
CA GLY A 429 94.47 -20.09 -15.09
C GLY A 429 95.81 -19.96 -15.80
N ASN A 430 95.97 -18.94 -16.65
CA ASN A 430 97.22 -18.67 -17.35
C ASN A 430 98.40 -18.42 -16.39
N ILE A 431 98.17 -17.72 -15.27
CA ILE A 431 99.20 -17.49 -14.24
C ILE A 431 99.57 -18.81 -13.55
N LEU A 432 98.60 -19.65 -13.22
CA LEU A 432 98.86 -20.98 -12.66
C LEU A 432 99.67 -21.85 -13.61
N ASP A 433 99.34 -21.83 -14.91
CA ASP A 433 100.10 -22.57 -15.94
C ASP A 433 101.53 -22.04 -16.11
N ARG A 434 101.74 -20.73 -16.01
CA ARG A 434 103.10 -20.16 -15.98
C ARG A 434 103.86 -20.57 -14.72
N LEU A 435 103.21 -20.54 -13.56
CA LEU A 435 103.80 -20.94 -12.29
C LEU A 435 104.20 -22.42 -12.29
N THR A 436 103.37 -23.31 -12.85
CA THR A 436 103.72 -24.73 -12.99
C THR A 436 104.89 -24.90 -13.95
N ALA A 437 104.90 -24.20 -15.08
CA ALA A 437 106.03 -24.24 -16.02
C ALA A 437 107.35 -23.73 -15.39
N GLU A 438 107.32 -22.64 -14.62
CA GLU A 438 108.48 -22.12 -13.88
C GLU A 438 108.94 -23.09 -12.79
N ARG A 439 108.01 -23.72 -12.05
CA ARG A 439 108.35 -24.76 -11.06
C ARG A 439 109.03 -25.95 -11.72
N GLU A 440 108.50 -26.43 -12.84
CA GLU A 440 109.15 -27.51 -13.60
C GLU A 440 110.53 -27.10 -14.14
N ALA A 441 110.67 -25.87 -14.62
CA ALA A 441 111.97 -25.36 -15.07
C ALA A 441 112.98 -25.29 -13.93
N THR A 442 112.55 -24.84 -12.74
CA THR A 442 113.37 -24.82 -11.52
C THR A 442 113.76 -26.24 -11.13
N GLU A 443 112.84 -27.21 -11.16
CA GLU A 443 113.15 -28.61 -10.85
C GLU A 443 114.15 -29.21 -11.86
N ARG A 444 114.05 -28.84 -13.15
CA ARG A 444 115.04 -29.23 -14.18
C ARG A 444 116.41 -28.64 -13.87
N GLN A 445 116.49 -27.35 -13.53
CA GLN A 445 117.74 -26.69 -13.13
C GLN A 445 118.32 -27.31 -11.86
N ASP A 446 117.51 -27.67 -10.87
CA ASP A 446 117.96 -28.36 -9.66
C ASP A 446 118.49 -29.78 -9.94
N LYS A 447 117.92 -30.48 -10.92
CA LYS A 447 118.46 -31.77 -11.40
C LYS A 447 119.82 -31.55 -12.07
N GLN A 448 119.94 -30.56 -12.95
CA GLN A 448 121.20 -30.21 -13.60
C GLN A 448 122.27 -29.75 -12.59
N ASN A 449 121.91 -28.93 -11.61
CA ASN A 449 122.81 -28.51 -10.53
C ASN A 449 123.30 -29.70 -9.70
N ARG A 450 122.41 -30.67 -9.38
CA ARG A 450 122.81 -31.89 -8.68
C ARG A 450 123.72 -32.77 -9.54
N GLU A 451 123.49 -32.86 -10.84
CA GLU A 451 124.36 -33.57 -11.77
C GLU A 451 125.73 -32.90 -11.88
N LEU A 452 125.78 -31.58 -12.10
CA LEU A 452 127.01 -30.79 -12.12
C LEU A 452 127.78 -30.90 -10.80
N GLN A 453 127.10 -30.88 -9.65
CA GLN A 453 127.75 -31.13 -8.35
C GLN A 453 128.37 -32.53 -8.29
N ARG A 454 127.68 -33.58 -8.78
CA ARG A 454 128.25 -34.93 -8.85
C ARG A 454 129.47 -34.97 -9.76
N GLU A 455 129.41 -34.34 -10.93
CA GLU A 455 130.55 -34.26 -11.86
C GLU A 455 131.72 -33.48 -11.24
N TYR A 456 131.44 -32.35 -10.59
CA TYR A 456 132.43 -31.58 -9.85
C TYR A 456 133.12 -32.42 -8.78
N TYR A 457 132.38 -33.19 -7.97
CA TYR A 457 132.96 -34.06 -6.96
C TYR A 457 133.81 -35.18 -7.56
N LYS A 458 133.38 -35.80 -8.68
CA LYS A 458 134.19 -36.79 -9.41
C LYS A 458 135.48 -36.18 -9.95
N LEU A 459 135.40 -35.00 -10.56
CA LEU A 459 136.56 -34.31 -11.14
C LEU A 459 137.52 -33.86 -10.03
N LYS A 460 136.99 -33.44 -8.88
CA LYS A 460 137.77 -33.11 -7.68
C LYS A 460 138.49 -34.32 -7.12
N GLU A 461 137.83 -35.48 -7.02
CA GLU A 461 138.46 -36.74 -6.63
C GLU A 461 139.59 -37.12 -7.57
N GLN A 462 139.36 -37.07 -8.90
CA GLN A 462 140.41 -37.29 -9.89
C GLN A 462 141.57 -36.30 -9.78
N HIS A 463 141.28 -35.02 -9.54
CA HIS A 463 142.29 -34.00 -9.33
C HIS A 463 143.10 -34.27 -8.06
N ASP A 464 142.45 -34.64 -6.96
CA ASP A 464 143.13 -34.96 -5.70
C ASP A 464 143.98 -36.23 -5.84
N GLU A 465 143.50 -37.26 -6.56
CA GLU A 465 144.32 -38.43 -6.95
C GLU A 465 145.52 -38.04 -7.81
N LEU A 466 145.35 -37.19 -8.84
CA LEU A 466 146.45 -36.69 -9.66
C LEU A 466 147.45 -35.90 -8.81
N LYS A 467 146.94 -35.10 -7.87
CA LYS A 467 147.77 -34.31 -6.93
C LYS A 467 148.53 -35.24 -5.98
N GLU A 468 147.95 -36.35 -5.54
CA GLU A 468 148.64 -37.38 -4.76
C GLU A 468 149.67 -38.15 -5.59
N LYS A 469 149.35 -38.54 -6.84
CA LYS A 469 150.30 -39.13 -7.79
C LYS A 469 151.46 -38.17 -8.07
N MET A 470 151.18 -36.88 -8.26
CA MET A 470 152.20 -35.84 -8.44
C MET A 470 153.09 -35.74 -7.19
N LYS A 471 152.49 -35.71 -5.99
CA LYS A 471 153.22 -35.76 -4.71
C LYS A 471 154.09 -37.01 -4.59
N PHE A 472 153.61 -38.15 -5.07
CA PHE A 472 154.34 -39.42 -5.09
C PHE A 472 155.51 -39.36 -6.08
N PHE A 473 155.32 -38.84 -7.29
CA PHE A 473 156.41 -38.64 -8.26
C PHE A 473 157.47 -37.65 -7.77
N THR A 474 157.10 -36.56 -7.10
CA THR A 474 158.09 -35.68 -6.43
C THR A 474 158.80 -36.33 -5.23
N LYS A 475 158.29 -37.46 -4.70
CA LYS A 475 158.92 -38.19 -3.58
C LYS A 475 159.78 -39.37 -4.04
N GLU A 476 159.39 -40.08 -5.10
CA GLU A 476 160.10 -41.26 -5.61
C GLU A 476 161.01 -40.98 -6.82
N SER A 477 160.69 -40.00 -7.67
CA SER A 477 161.64 -39.45 -8.62
C SER A 477 162.33 -38.26 -7.95
N ALA A 478 163.65 -38.23 -7.91
CA ALA A 478 164.43 -37.12 -7.36
C ALA A 478 164.39 -35.89 -8.28
N VAL A 479 163.20 -35.48 -8.70
CA VAL A 479 162.92 -34.28 -9.50
C VAL A 479 162.09 -33.34 -8.62
N ASP A 480 162.65 -32.17 -8.34
CA ASP A 480 162.08 -31.22 -7.38
C ASP A 480 160.89 -30.44 -7.99
N PHE A 481 159.91 -30.07 -7.17
CA PHE A 481 158.71 -29.34 -7.61
C PHE A 481 159.07 -28.00 -8.27
N THR A 482 160.19 -27.41 -7.84
CA THR A 482 160.77 -26.17 -8.37
C THR A 482 161.31 -26.32 -9.79
N GLU A 483 161.84 -27.47 -10.18
CA GLU A 483 162.37 -27.70 -11.54
C GLU A 483 161.25 -27.85 -12.58
N ILE A 484 160.12 -28.43 -12.16
CA ILE A 484 158.88 -28.54 -12.96
C ILE A 484 158.18 -27.18 -13.06
N GLU A 485 158.19 -26.41 -11.97
CA GLU A 485 157.66 -25.05 -11.91
C GLU A 485 158.50 -24.08 -12.76
N GLU A 486 159.83 -24.20 -12.79
CA GLU A 486 160.71 -23.46 -13.70
C GLU A 486 160.50 -23.85 -15.18
N ALA A 487 160.29 -25.14 -15.48
CA ALA A 487 159.96 -25.60 -16.82
C ALA A 487 158.57 -25.13 -17.29
N LEU A 488 157.58 -25.10 -16.40
CA LEU A 488 156.24 -24.54 -16.67
C LEU A 488 156.25 -23.01 -16.72
N LEU A 489 157.09 -22.33 -15.94
CA LEU A 489 157.31 -20.87 -16.03
C LEU A 489 157.92 -20.50 -17.38
N LEU A 490 158.87 -21.28 -17.91
CA LEU A 490 159.39 -21.07 -19.27
C LEU A 490 158.34 -21.27 -20.37
N VAL A 491 157.33 -22.13 -20.14
CA VAL A 491 156.19 -22.34 -21.05
C VAL A 491 155.12 -21.26 -20.86
N LYS A 492 154.86 -20.83 -19.62
CA LYS A 492 153.91 -19.76 -19.26
C LYS A 492 154.40 -18.39 -19.72
N GLN A 493 155.69 -18.10 -19.56
CA GLN A 493 156.34 -16.88 -20.05
C GLN A 493 156.43 -16.83 -21.59
N ARG A 494 156.32 -17.99 -22.26
CA ARG A 494 156.17 -18.10 -23.72
C ARG A 494 154.70 -18.00 -24.19
N LYS A 495 153.73 -18.14 -23.28
CA LYS A 495 152.29 -18.08 -23.55
C LYS A 495 151.63 -16.78 -23.07
N GLU A 496 152.20 -16.11 -22.07
CA GLU A 496 151.78 -14.79 -21.55
C GLU A 496 152.20 -13.62 -22.46
N GLN A 497 152.94 -13.86 -23.54
CA GLN A 497 153.17 -12.85 -24.59
C GLN A 497 152.03 -12.76 -25.63
N GLU A 498 150.98 -13.59 -25.52
CA GLU A 498 149.86 -13.61 -26.51
C GLU A 498 148.49 -13.10 -25.99
N GLU A 499 148.33 -12.72 -24.72
CA GLU A 499 147.00 -12.26 -24.22
C GLU A 499 147.08 -11.01 -23.32
N ASP A 500 147.44 -9.87 -23.93
CA ASP A 500 147.06 -8.55 -23.41
C ASP A 500 145.72 -8.12 -24.04
N ASN A 501 144.60 -8.35 -23.34
CA ASN A 501 143.37 -7.54 -23.48
C ASN A 501 142.31 -7.92 -22.41
N LEU A 502 142.24 -7.16 -21.32
CA LEU A 502 141.14 -7.25 -20.34
C LEU A 502 140.28 -5.98 -20.36
N ASP A 503 139.62 -5.75 -21.50
CA ASP A 503 138.61 -4.71 -21.75
C ASP A 503 137.18 -5.15 -21.34
N PHE A 504 137.06 -6.32 -20.67
CA PHE A 504 135.77 -6.90 -20.27
C PHE A 504 135.36 -6.50 -18.84
N LEU A 505 136.32 -6.25 -17.93
CA LEU A 505 136.00 -5.96 -16.53
C LEU A 505 135.28 -4.61 -16.36
N HIS A 506 135.57 -3.62 -17.20
CA HIS A 506 134.90 -2.32 -17.14
C HIS A 506 133.45 -2.37 -17.65
N LYS A 507 133.16 -3.20 -18.66
CA LYS A 507 131.80 -3.36 -19.21
C LYS A 507 130.85 -4.05 -18.24
N VAL A 508 131.33 -5.06 -17.51
CA VAL A 508 130.50 -5.77 -16.52
C VAL A 508 130.15 -4.88 -15.32
N ALA A 509 131.08 -4.03 -14.88
CA ALA A 509 130.81 -3.07 -13.80
C ALA A 509 129.80 -1.99 -14.21
N ASP A 510 129.90 -1.47 -15.45
CA ASP A 510 128.97 -0.46 -15.96
C ASP A 510 127.57 -1.03 -16.26
N GLU A 511 127.46 -2.29 -16.68
CA GLU A 511 126.18 -3.00 -16.86
C GLU A 511 125.50 -3.28 -15.52
N GLN A 512 126.24 -3.76 -14.50
CA GLN A 512 125.71 -3.96 -13.15
C GLN A 512 125.19 -2.65 -12.54
N ASN A 513 125.89 -1.53 -12.75
CA ASN A 513 125.48 -0.24 -12.23
C ASN A 513 124.21 0.29 -12.92
N LYS A 514 124.07 0.07 -14.23
CA LYS A 514 122.83 0.39 -14.98
C LYS A 514 121.65 -0.46 -14.56
N ASP A 515 121.86 -1.75 -14.27
CA ASP A 515 120.79 -2.63 -13.81
C ASP A 515 120.39 -2.34 -12.36
N LEU A 516 121.34 -1.96 -11.50
CA LEU A 516 121.06 -1.41 -10.17
C LEU A 516 120.24 -0.11 -10.26
N GLU A 517 120.55 0.79 -11.18
CA GLU A 517 119.81 2.05 -11.37
C GLU A 517 118.39 1.80 -11.91
N LYS A 518 118.21 0.84 -12.83
CA LYS A 518 116.88 0.43 -13.30
C LYS A 518 116.07 -0.23 -12.20
N ASN A 519 116.66 -1.13 -11.42
CA ASN A 519 116.01 -1.78 -10.29
C ASN A 519 115.63 -0.77 -9.21
N LEU A 520 116.46 0.23 -8.94
CA LEU A 520 116.11 1.33 -8.05
C LEU A 520 114.93 2.14 -8.60
N LYS A 521 114.90 2.46 -9.90
CA LYS A 521 113.77 3.19 -10.51
C LYS A 521 112.47 2.39 -10.48
N MET A 522 112.53 1.10 -10.80
CA MET A 522 111.37 0.21 -10.69
C MET A 522 110.90 0.11 -9.23
N LEU A 523 111.82 -0.10 -8.28
CA LEU A 523 111.48 -0.15 -6.87
C LEU A 523 110.87 1.17 -6.36
N THR A 524 111.34 2.32 -6.85
CA THR A 524 110.72 3.62 -6.53
C THR A 524 109.35 3.79 -7.16
N ALA A 525 109.10 3.22 -8.35
CA ALA A 525 107.79 3.26 -9.01
C ALA A 525 106.79 2.34 -8.27
N ASP A 526 107.19 1.10 -7.97
CA ASP A 526 106.40 0.16 -7.17
C ASP A 526 106.07 0.76 -5.79
N HIS A 527 107.03 1.43 -5.16
CA HIS A 527 106.79 2.12 -3.89
C HIS A 527 105.79 3.28 -4.04
N ALA A 528 105.83 4.04 -5.13
CA ALA A 528 104.85 5.09 -5.39
C ALA A 528 103.45 4.53 -5.65
N GLU A 529 103.33 3.43 -6.41
CA GLU A 529 102.06 2.75 -6.66
C GLU A 529 101.44 2.21 -5.37
N THR A 530 102.23 1.57 -4.52
CA THR A 530 101.75 1.09 -3.21
C THR A 530 101.29 2.22 -2.29
N ILE A 531 101.94 3.39 -2.33
CA ILE A 531 101.46 4.58 -1.61
C ILE A 531 100.10 5.05 -2.16
N GLU A 532 99.93 5.10 -3.48
CA GLU A 532 98.67 5.51 -4.11
C GLU A 532 97.53 4.54 -3.79
N GLU A 533 97.79 3.23 -3.77
CA GLU A 533 96.82 2.22 -3.35
C GLU A 533 96.46 2.36 -1.86
N LEU A 534 97.43 2.66 -0.99
CA LEU A 534 97.19 2.97 0.41
C LEU A 534 96.35 4.25 0.58
N GLU A 535 96.56 5.27 -0.25
CA GLU A 535 95.74 6.48 -0.25
C GLU A 535 94.30 6.21 -0.74
N LYS A 536 94.12 5.39 -1.78
CA LYS A 536 92.80 4.95 -2.26
C LYS A 536 92.04 4.17 -1.19
N THR A 537 92.69 3.22 -0.52
CA THR A 537 92.09 2.44 0.56
C THR A 537 91.77 3.31 1.78
N ARG A 538 92.63 4.28 2.12
CA ARG A 538 92.36 5.28 3.15
C ARG A 538 91.12 6.13 2.80
N ASN A 539 91.02 6.62 1.57
CA ASN A 539 89.88 7.42 1.11
C ASN A 539 88.59 6.59 1.13
N MET A 540 88.65 5.34 0.69
CA MET A 540 87.51 4.42 0.78
C MET A 540 87.06 4.21 2.23
N LEU A 541 88.00 4.03 3.16
CA LEU A 541 87.70 3.87 4.59
C LEU A 541 87.04 5.13 5.18
N ILE A 542 87.51 6.32 4.79
CA ILE A 542 86.90 7.60 5.22
C ILE A 542 85.46 7.69 4.72
N VAL A 543 85.21 7.39 3.45
CA VAL A 543 83.87 7.40 2.87
C VAL A 543 82.98 6.35 3.55
N GLN A 544 83.49 5.15 3.80
CA GLN A 544 82.75 4.10 4.50
C GLN A 544 82.42 4.51 5.94
N HIS A 545 83.34 5.16 6.64
CA HIS A 545 83.08 5.69 7.98
C HIS A 545 82.01 6.78 7.95
N GLN A 546 82.04 7.68 6.96
CA GLN A 546 81.02 8.71 6.80
C GLN A 546 79.65 8.10 6.49
N ILE A 547 79.57 7.14 5.58
CA ILE A 547 78.34 6.41 5.24
C ILE A 547 77.79 5.69 6.48
N ASN A 548 78.63 4.98 7.24
CA ASN A 548 78.21 4.31 8.47
C ASN A 548 77.72 5.29 9.54
N LYS A 549 78.34 6.47 9.62
CA LYS A 549 77.90 7.54 10.53
C LYS A 549 76.53 8.09 10.12
N ASP A 550 76.30 8.32 8.84
CA ASP A 550 75.02 8.81 8.32
C ASP A 550 73.92 7.74 8.51
N TYR A 551 74.23 6.46 8.26
CA TYR A 551 73.31 5.36 8.58
C TYR A 551 72.98 5.28 10.07
N GLN A 552 73.97 5.46 10.95
CA GLN A 552 73.73 5.49 12.39
C GLN A 552 72.79 6.65 12.76
N GLN A 553 72.99 7.83 12.18
CA GLN A 553 72.11 8.99 12.40
C GLN A 553 70.69 8.74 11.89
N GLU A 554 70.52 8.09 10.75
CA GLU A 554 69.21 7.74 10.20
C GLU A 554 68.49 6.72 11.10
N VAL A 555 69.21 5.71 11.58
CA VAL A 555 68.67 4.73 12.54
C VAL A 555 68.26 5.42 13.85
N ASP A 556 69.09 6.32 14.37
CA ASP A 556 68.79 7.06 15.60
C ASP A 556 67.57 7.98 15.40
N ALA A 557 67.45 8.65 14.25
CA ALA A 557 66.31 9.50 13.93
C ALA A 557 65.00 8.70 13.78
N VAL A 558 65.05 7.54 13.12
CA VAL A 558 63.89 6.64 12.98
C VAL A 558 63.48 6.08 14.35
N ASN A 559 64.45 5.67 15.18
CA ASN A 559 64.18 5.20 16.54
C ASN A 559 63.57 6.31 17.40
N GLN A 560 64.08 7.53 17.32
CA GLN A 560 63.51 8.68 18.04
C GLN A 560 62.05 8.91 17.62
N LYS A 561 61.76 8.93 16.31
CA LYS A 561 60.39 9.09 15.80
C LYS A 561 59.46 7.95 16.22
N MET A 562 59.99 6.72 16.30
CA MET A 562 59.25 5.56 16.79
C MET A 562 58.88 5.73 18.28
N GLU A 563 59.82 6.14 19.12
CA GLU A 563 59.55 6.40 20.55
C GLU A 563 58.61 7.59 20.75
N GLU A 564 58.77 8.69 20.00
CA GLU A 564 57.85 9.84 20.03
C GLU A 564 56.41 9.40 19.73
N ASN A 565 56.19 8.67 18.62
CA ASN A 565 54.88 8.15 18.28
C ASN A 565 54.32 7.22 19.37
N LYS A 566 55.16 6.36 19.94
CA LYS A 566 54.76 5.46 21.03
C LYS A 566 54.31 6.24 22.26
N THR A 567 55.07 7.24 22.68
CA THR A 567 54.71 8.10 23.82
C THR A 567 53.42 8.89 23.55
N GLU A 568 53.18 9.34 22.31
CA GLU A 568 51.94 10.03 21.93
C GLU A 568 50.72 9.09 22.03
N TYR A 569 50.85 7.85 21.55
CA TYR A 569 49.79 6.85 21.68
C TYR A 569 49.54 6.45 23.14
N GLU A 570 50.59 6.32 23.94
CA GLU A 570 50.48 6.07 25.38
C GLU A 570 49.75 7.23 26.08
N SER A 571 50.10 8.49 25.78
CA SER A 571 49.39 9.67 26.31
C SER A 571 47.92 9.70 25.91
N LYS A 572 47.59 9.41 24.65
CA LYS A 572 46.20 9.33 24.17
C LYS A 572 45.41 8.22 24.88
N LEU A 573 46.04 7.07 25.12
CA LEU A 573 45.41 5.98 25.87
C LEU A 573 45.15 6.39 27.32
N ASP A 574 46.08 7.10 27.96
CA ASP A 574 45.90 7.61 29.33
C ASP A 574 44.78 8.66 29.41
N GLU A 575 44.69 9.57 28.44
CA GLU A 575 43.59 10.53 28.33
C GLU A 575 42.24 9.81 28.19
N TYR A 576 42.15 8.79 27.32
CA TYR A 576 40.92 8.00 27.18
C TYR A 576 40.59 7.22 28.45
N ALA A 577 41.58 6.67 29.16
CA ALA A 577 41.37 6.00 30.44
C ALA A 577 40.82 6.97 31.49
N GLN A 578 41.39 8.19 31.60
CA GLN A 578 40.90 9.23 32.51
C GLN A 578 39.47 9.66 32.16
N LEU A 579 39.14 9.85 30.88
CA LEU A 579 37.77 10.18 30.45
C LEU A 579 36.78 9.07 30.79
N LEU A 580 37.18 7.81 30.62
CA LEU A 580 36.37 6.66 31.01
C LEU A 580 36.17 6.60 32.53
N ASP A 581 37.19 6.91 33.33
CA ASP A 581 37.07 6.98 34.79
C ASP A 581 36.15 8.11 35.24
N ILE A 582 36.26 9.29 34.64
CA ILE A 582 35.36 10.42 34.89
C ILE A 582 33.92 10.03 34.55
N ARG A 583 33.70 9.42 33.38
CA ARG A 583 32.38 8.96 32.95
C ARG A 583 31.84 7.87 33.88
N ALA A 584 32.66 6.90 34.27
CA ALA A 584 32.28 5.83 35.18
C ALA A 584 31.98 6.36 36.60
N ALA A 585 32.72 7.37 37.07
CA ALA A 585 32.44 8.05 38.33
C ALA A 585 31.11 8.83 38.26
N ARG A 586 30.84 9.53 37.14
CA ARG A 586 29.57 10.22 36.91
C ARG A 586 28.39 9.26 36.85
N ILE A 587 28.54 8.13 36.15
CA ILE A 587 27.52 7.06 36.12
C ILE A 587 27.27 6.55 37.54
N ARG A 588 28.32 6.22 38.30
CA ARG A 588 28.18 5.79 39.70
C ARG A 588 27.48 6.84 40.57
N LYS A 589 27.79 8.13 40.40
CA LYS A 589 27.13 9.25 41.12
C LYS A 589 25.64 9.32 40.77
N LEU A 590 25.29 9.23 39.48
CA LEU A 590 23.91 9.25 39.00
C LEU A 590 23.12 8.01 39.42
N GLU A 591 23.72 6.82 39.33
CA GLU A 591 23.13 5.57 39.79
C GLU A 591 22.89 5.59 41.30
N ALA A 592 23.83 6.11 42.09
CA ALA A 592 23.66 6.28 43.53
C ALA A 592 22.54 7.29 43.85
N GLN A 593 22.47 8.42 43.14
CA GLN A 593 21.39 9.40 43.28
C GLN A 593 20.03 8.78 42.90
N MET A 594 19.96 8.03 41.79
CA MET A 594 18.75 7.35 41.37
C MET A 594 18.33 6.27 42.37
N LYS A 595 19.28 5.56 42.98
CA LYS A 595 19.03 4.56 44.01
C LYS A 595 18.51 5.21 45.30
N ASP A 596 19.10 6.32 45.73
CA ASP A 596 18.64 7.10 46.89
C ASP A 596 17.21 7.66 46.67
N VAL A 597 16.87 8.07 45.44
CA VAL A 597 15.52 8.53 45.05
C VAL A 597 14.54 7.36 44.94
N ALA A 598 14.95 6.22 44.39
CA ALA A 598 14.09 5.04 44.23
C ALA A 598 13.78 4.35 45.56
N TYR A 599 14.71 4.39 46.52
CA TYR A 599 14.54 3.81 47.86
C TYR A 599 14.19 4.84 48.94
N GLY A 600 13.88 6.09 48.54
CA GLY A 600 13.24 7.09 49.40
C GLY A 600 14.10 7.65 50.54
N THR A 601 15.41 7.44 50.53
CA THR A 601 16.31 7.90 51.62
C THR A 601 16.75 9.36 51.48
N ARG A 602 16.53 10.00 50.32
CA ARG A 602 16.76 11.45 50.12
C ARG A 602 15.66 12.08 49.27
N GLN A 603 14.93 13.03 49.85
CA GLN A 603 14.12 14.01 49.11
C GLN A 603 15.09 15.08 48.59
N TYR A 604 15.35 15.11 47.29
CA TYR A 604 16.21 16.14 46.68
C TYR A 604 15.42 17.46 46.62
N ASN A 605 15.59 18.31 47.65
CA ASN A 605 15.38 19.75 47.50
C ASN A 605 16.70 20.33 46.97
N ILE A 606 16.77 20.59 45.67
CA ILE A 606 17.88 21.36 45.10
C ILE A 606 17.71 22.80 45.61
N ARG A 607 18.55 23.19 46.58
CA ARG A 607 18.81 24.60 46.88
C ARG A 607 19.81 25.10 45.84
N PRO A 608 19.59 26.26 45.20
CA PRO A 608 20.52 26.81 44.23
C PRO A 608 21.68 27.48 44.97
N GLY A 609 22.90 27.18 44.55
CA GLY A 609 24.12 27.78 45.08
C GLY A 609 25.06 26.72 45.64
N ASP A 610 25.83 26.10 44.75
CA ASP A 610 27.24 25.69 44.95
C ASP A 610 27.60 24.63 43.89
N GLU A 611 27.82 25.04 42.64
CA GLU A 611 28.73 24.32 41.71
C GLU A 611 29.69 25.34 41.08
N PRO A 612 30.93 24.92 40.75
CA PRO A 612 32.05 25.81 40.49
C PRO A 612 31.94 26.49 39.13
N ALA A 613 32.47 27.71 39.09
CA ALA A 613 32.65 28.51 37.88
C ALA A 613 33.50 27.75 36.85
N ASP A 614 32.85 27.13 35.86
CA ASP A 614 33.34 27.02 34.47
C ASP A 614 32.34 26.19 33.65
N SER A 615 31.32 26.86 33.10
CA SER A 615 31.01 26.77 31.68
C SER A 615 29.87 27.72 31.38
N ASP A 616 30.12 28.67 30.49
CA ASP A 616 29.09 29.47 29.83
C ASP A 616 28.09 28.52 29.15
N ALA A 617 26.97 28.27 29.82
CA ALA A 617 25.80 27.63 29.24
C ALA A 617 24.57 28.32 29.84
N GLU A 618 24.03 29.21 29.02
CA GLU A 618 22.70 29.83 29.05
C GLU A 618 21.82 29.47 30.26
N GLU A 619 21.59 30.50 31.09
CA GLU A 619 20.62 30.54 32.18
C GLU A 619 19.22 30.21 31.65
N TYR A 620 18.74 28.98 31.87
CA TYR A 620 17.33 28.63 31.69
C TYR A 620 16.59 28.86 33.01
N ASP A 621 15.48 29.60 32.93
CA ASP A 621 14.58 29.98 34.01
C ASP A 621 13.98 28.73 34.70
N GLU A 622 14.57 28.32 35.83
CA GLU A 622 14.17 27.18 36.66
C GLU A 622 13.11 27.58 37.71
N SER A 623 11.92 28.04 37.27
CA SER A 623 10.87 28.47 38.21
C SER A 623 9.74 27.45 38.48
N VAL A 624 9.66 26.32 37.75
CA VAL A 624 8.57 25.35 37.93
C VAL A 624 9.05 24.01 38.49
N GLN A 625 8.80 23.79 39.78
CA GLN A 625 9.10 22.53 40.48
C GLN A 625 7.97 21.51 40.24
N LEU A 626 8.24 20.48 39.42
CA LEU A 626 7.29 19.40 39.10
C LEU A 626 7.48 18.19 40.04
N GLU A 627 6.40 17.58 40.52
CA GLU A 627 6.48 16.31 41.26
C GLU A 627 6.77 15.11 40.34
N ARG A 628 7.14 13.96 40.92
CA ARG A 628 7.54 12.76 40.16
C ARG A 628 6.36 12.20 39.37
N GLY A 629 6.36 12.43 38.06
CA GLY A 629 5.29 12.03 37.13
C GLY A 629 4.43 13.20 36.62
N GLU A 630 4.68 14.41 37.10
CA GLU A 630 4.15 15.65 36.54
C GLU A 630 5.07 16.17 35.42
N ASN A 631 4.47 16.72 34.37
CA ASN A 631 5.11 17.31 33.22
C ASN A 631 4.57 18.73 33.04
N LEU A 632 5.41 19.65 32.58
CA LEU A 632 4.99 21.01 32.25
C LEU A 632 4.57 21.06 30.78
N PHE A 633 3.34 21.45 30.53
CA PHE A 633 2.79 21.67 29.20
C PHE A 633 2.65 23.17 28.96
N GLU A 634 3.29 23.67 27.92
CA GLU A 634 3.31 25.11 27.62
C GLU A 634 2.66 25.39 26.28
N ILE A 635 1.72 26.33 26.27
CA ILE A 635 1.09 26.86 25.06
C ILE A 635 1.64 28.26 24.84
N HIS A 636 2.39 28.43 23.75
CA HIS A 636 2.90 29.74 23.32
C HIS A 636 2.11 30.25 22.12
N ILE A 637 1.58 31.47 22.23
CA ILE A 637 0.91 32.20 21.17
C ILE A 637 1.81 33.35 20.75
N GLY A 638 2.61 33.11 19.71
CA GLY A 638 3.53 34.11 19.18
C GLY A 638 2.81 35.25 18.44
N LYS A 639 2.10 34.92 17.35
CA LYS A 639 1.42 35.91 16.50
C LYS A 639 0.25 35.32 15.71
N ILE A 640 -0.66 36.18 15.26
CA ILE A 640 -1.73 35.86 14.31
C ILE A 640 -1.47 36.59 13.00
N ASP A 641 -1.49 35.85 11.90
CA ASP A 641 -1.41 36.42 10.56
C ASP A 641 -2.81 36.39 9.93
N LEU A 642 -3.43 37.57 9.76
CA LEU A 642 -4.72 37.68 9.07
C LEU A 642 -4.50 37.74 7.56
N THR A 643 -5.29 36.96 6.81
CA THR A 643 -5.25 37.07 5.35
C THR A 643 -6.02 38.25 4.82
N ARG A 644 -5.64 38.69 3.61
CA ARG A 644 -6.23 39.86 2.95
C ARG A 644 -7.74 39.79 2.80
N ASP A 645 -8.31 38.59 2.66
CA ASP A 645 -9.75 38.41 2.58
C ASP A 645 -10.40 38.43 3.97
N GLY A 646 -9.71 37.94 5.01
CA GLY A 646 -10.15 38.07 6.41
C GLY A 646 -10.19 39.53 6.87
N LEU A 647 -9.17 40.33 6.53
CA LEU A 647 -9.16 41.77 6.80
C LEU A 647 -10.30 42.53 6.09
N LYS A 648 -10.61 42.18 4.84
CA LYS A 648 -11.76 42.77 4.11
C LYS A 648 -13.10 42.45 4.74
N VAL A 649 -13.26 41.25 5.32
CA VAL A 649 -14.49 40.82 6.00
C VAL A 649 -14.66 41.55 7.34
N ILE A 650 -13.57 41.78 8.06
CA ILE A 650 -13.59 42.53 9.32
C ILE A 650 -13.88 44.03 9.06
N GLY A 651 -13.48 44.55 7.89
CA GLY A 651 -13.81 45.91 7.46
C GLY A 651 -13.05 47.00 8.22
N ASP A 652 -12.06 46.61 9.01
CA ASP A 652 -11.15 47.48 9.77
C ASP A 652 -9.72 47.17 9.34
N GLU A 653 -8.91 48.21 9.07
CA GLU A 653 -7.50 48.05 8.67
C GLU A 653 -6.64 47.58 9.85
N GLU A 654 -7.05 47.86 11.10
CA GLU A 654 -6.34 47.47 12.32
C GLU A 654 -7.27 46.88 13.40
N PRO A 655 -7.75 45.63 13.22
CA PRO A 655 -8.70 45.04 14.15
C PRO A 655 -8.09 44.79 15.53
N SER A 656 -8.93 44.88 16.57
CA SER A 656 -8.58 44.56 17.95
C SER A 656 -8.84 43.07 18.23
N LEU A 657 -7.77 42.28 18.38
CA LEU A 657 -7.85 40.82 18.50
C LEU A 657 -7.29 40.30 19.82
N PHE A 658 -7.85 39.19 20.28
CA PHE A 658 -7.34 38.36 21.38
C PHE A 658 -7.76 36.91 21.16
N CYS A 659 -7.03 35.96 21.76
CA CYS A 659 -7.31 34.52 21.69
C CYS A 659 -7.75 34.02 23.06
N THR A 660 -8.66 33.05 23.07
CA THR A 660 -9.06 32.32 24.29
C THR A 660 -9.01 30.83 24.04
N TRP A 661 -8.54 30.05 25.00
CA TRP A 661 -8.51 28.58 24.92
C TRP A 661 -8.75 27.95 26.29
N GLU A 662 -9.34 26.76 26.25
CA GLU A 662 -9.55 25.89 27.40
C GLU A 662 -8.68 24.65 27.21
N PHE A 663 -8.02 24.20 28.28
CA PHE A 663 -7.09 23.09 28.21
C PHE A 663 -7.24 22.18 29.42
N PHE A 664 -7.67 20.94 29.18
CA PHE A 664 -7.77 19.91 30.21
C PHE A 664 -8.63 20.37 31.41
N GLU A 665 -8.23 20.04 32.64
CA GLU A 665 -8.92 20.44 33.87
C GLU A 665 -8.58 21.89 34.31
N TYR A 666 -7.93 22.68 33.46
CA TYR A 666 -7.54 24.05 33.76
C TYR A 666 -8.57 25.09 33.32
N GLU A 667 -8.57 26.24 34.01
CA GLU A 667 -9.42 27.37 33.65
C GLU A 667 -9.05 27.95 32.27
N THR A 668 -10.07 28.43 31.55
CA THR A 668 -9.91 29.10 30.25
C THR A 668 -8.97 30.30 30.36
N GLN A 669 -7.94 30.34 29.52
CA GLN A 669 -7.00 31.47 29.45
C GLN A 669 -7.24 32.32 28.21
N ALA A 670 -6.74 33.56 28.26
CA ALA A 670 -6.89 34.54 27.20
C ALA A 670 -5.62 35.38 26.99
N THR A 671 -5.28 35.71 25.75
CA THR A 671 -4.21 36.68 25.47
C THR A 671 -4.67 38.13 25.71
N PRO A 672 -3.74 39.05 26.00
CA PRO A 672 -4.04 40.49 26.03
C PRO A 672 -4.55 40.99 24.67
N VAL A 673 -5.49 41.94 24.65
CA VAL A 673 -6.06 42.48 23.40
C VAL A 673 -5.06 43.39 22.69
N VAL A 674 -4.80 43.12 21.40
CA VAL A 674 -3.87 43.89 20.56
C VAL A 674 -4.59 44.43 19.33
N LYS A 675 -4.42 45.72 19.00
CA LYS A 675 -4.96 46.35 17.79
C LYS A 675 -3.91 46.39 16.69
N SER A 676 -4.01 45.51 15.69
CA SER A 676 -3.19 45.57 14.48
C SER A 676 -3.69 44.57 13.44
N SER A 677 -3.27 44.77 12.19
CA SER A 677 -3.54 43.81 11.11
C SER A 677 -2.82 42.47 11.29
N ASN A 678 -1.73 42.43 12.08
CA ASN A 678 -0.91 41.26 12.39
C ASN A 678 -0.48 41.30 13.86
N PRO A 679 -1.35 40.93 14.82
CA PRO A 679 -1.04 41.04 16.24
C PRO A 679 0.00 40.00 16.65
N LYS A 680 1.06 40.47 17.31
CA LYS A 680 2.05 39.64 18.01
C LYS A 680 1.69 39.66 19.49
N PHE A 681 1.34 38.50 20.04
CA PHE A 681 0.94 38.37 21.44
C PHE A 681 2.14 38.00 22.32
N GLU A 682 3.07 37.19 21.80
CA GLU A 682 4.24 36.67 22.54
C GLU A 682 3.87 36.17 23.95
N PHE A 683 2.72 35.51 24.06
CA PHE A 683 2.14 35.09 25.33
C PHE A 683 2.33 33.60 25.55
N THR A 684 2.89 33.21 26.70
CA THR A 684 3.07 31.80 27.09
C THR A 684 2.22 31.49 28.31
N SER A 685 1.41 30.45 28.22
CA SER A 685 0.70 29.84 29.36
C SER A 685 1.30 28.49 29.70
N GLN A 686 1.48 28.22 30.99
CA GLN A 686 2.10 27.00 31.50
C GLN A 686 1.11 26.20 32.35
N TYR A 687 1.07 24.88 32.17
CA TYR A 687 0.13 23.95 32.82
C TYR A 687 0.86 22.72 33.35
N VAL A 688 0.68 22.37 34.62
CA VAL A 688 1.35 21.21 35.25
C VAL A 688 0.47 19.96 35.09
N VAL A 689 0.79 19.06 34.17
CA VAL A 689 -0.05 17.89 33.85
C VAL A 689 0.61 16.58 34.25
N LYS A 690 -0.17 15.65 34.81
CA LYS A 690 0.25 14.25 34.97
C LYS A 690 -0.06 13.53 33.67
N VAL A 691 0.93 12.87 33.05
CA VAL A 691 0.71 12.07 31.84
C VAL A 691 0.15 10.73 32.26
N ASP A 692 -1.15 10.72 32.55
CA ASP A 692 -1.94 9.54 32.83
C ASP A 692 -2.84 9.18 31.63
N ASP A 693 -3.49 8.01 31.70
CA ASP A 693 -4.38 7.54 30.64
C ASP A 693 -5.53 8.53 30.37
N PHE A 694 -5.91 9.35 31.36
CA PHE A 694 -6.97 10.35 31.22
C PHE A 694 -6.49 11.57 30.42
N PHE A 695 -5.27 12.06 30.68
CA PHE A 695 -4.63 13.11 29.90
C PHE A 695 -4.38 12.68 28.45
N LEU A 696 -3.87 11.46 28.23
CA LEU A 696 -3.66 10.91 26.89
C LEU A 696 -4.99 10.71 26.14
N HIS A 697 -6.04 10.27 26.84
CA HIS A 697 -7.38 10.17 26.26
C HIS A 697 -7.97 11.54 25.92
N HIS A 698 -7.76 12.56 26.76
CA HIS A 698 -8.15 13.94 26.48
C HIS A 698 -7.49 14.44 25.19
N LEU A 699 -6.18 14.26 25.03
CA LEU A 699 -5.46 14.63 23.79
C LEU A 699 -5.97 13.85 22.55
N GLN A 700 -6.27 12.56 22.67
CA GLN A 700 -6.81 11.75 21.56
C GLN A 700 -8.26 12.11 21.21
N LYS A 701 -9.06 12.56 22.17
CA LYS A 701 -10.47 12.94 21.95
C LYS A 701 -10.58 14.36 21.39
N GLU A 702 -9.82 15.31 21.95
CA GLU A 702 -9.79 16.73 21.58
C GLU A 702 -8.94 17.03 20.32
N SER A 703 -8.04 16.12 19.91
CA SER A 703 -7.40 16.21 18.58
C SER A 703 -8.41 16.12 17.41
N ASN A 704 -9.67 15.77 17.69
CA ASN A 704 -10.79 15.87 16.75
C ASN A 704 -11.59 17.19 16.86
N ILE A 705 -11.29 18.08 17.82
CA ILE A 705 -12.09 19.28 18.17
C ILE A 705 -11.37 20.59 17.81
N PHE A 706 -10.05 20.58 17.58
CA PHE A 706 -9.32 21.75 17.01
C PHE A 706 -9.68 22.09 15.54
N GLY A 707 -10.80 21.56 15.05
CA GLY A 707 -11.43 21.93 13.78
C GLY A 707 -12.95 22.13 13.84
N ASP A 708 -13.62 21.99 15.00
CA ASP A 708 -15.08 22.16 15.10
C ASP A 708 -15.53 22.50 16.53
N THR A 709 -15.68 23.80 16.83
CA THR A 709 -16.69 24.24 17.81
C THR A 709 -17.51 25.39 17.20
N PRO A 710 -18.85 25.25 17.16
CA PRO A 710 -19.75 26.33 16.80
C PRO A 710 -19.88 27.27 18.01
N GLY A 711 -19.37 28.49 17.89
CA GLY A 711 -19.69 29.56 18.82
C GLY A 711 -21.20 29.87 18.81
N PRO A 712 -21.81 30.14 19.98
CA PRO A 712 -23.22 30.47 20.05
C PRO A 712 -23.49 31.79 19.32
N ARG A 713 -24.54 31.78 18.49
CA ARG A 713 -25.13 32.99 17.93
C ARG A 713 -25.63 33.87 19.09
N HIS A 714 -25.06 35.06 19.21
CA HIS A 714 -25.80 36.26 19.59
C HIS A 714 -25.54 37.36 18.57
#